data_AF-A0A1B9HZT6-F1
#
_entry.id   AF-A0A1B9HZT6-F1
#
_cell.length_a   1.000
_cell.length_b   1.000
_cell.length_c   1.000
_cell.angle_alpha   90.00
_cell.angle_beta   90.00
_cell.angle_gamma   90.00
#
_symmetry.space_group_name_H-M   'P 1'
#
loop_
_entity.id
_entity.type
_entity.pdbx_description
1 polymer ?
#
loop_
_entity_poly.entity_id
_entity_poly.type
_entity_poly.pdbx_seq_one_letter_code
_entity_poly.pdbx_strand_id
1 'polypeptide(L)'
;MSIATKQSTFKGFIRLGDTAYRKSQYKLAMLSYARAYEGAQQENQGKAVHYCLKRLERCSHHTEWGLVFQEGETDEIPKALSSLMLEPFSKKLRNAINDIALTPSLCLEPRGSMYIPLSDSVLSNSRIKGYYELPRFFRWVVPFTIAAMSTPRNEEDVTALSSMGIRTILTLTEETPLPAKWFQNKSIKNIFLPIPNYHPPSIEQMDNVIQLIDNRDNLPILIHCGGGKGRAGTVIACYLAAYGFRRPYNDNDHPVMSAKEAISALRAIRPGSLETKQQEEFVSKWCSIIWKRQSIFPSRPSEPPSCPMEIQGTIEKDSNLIVLVGLPGSGKSWFSNSLIARNLDGWRRISQDDSGSRSFCENDISHTPSGRTKVLLDRCNTSSEDRKLWLQLAGNWIKNPICVWFHYSKELCTSRAQSRFDHPTLPPGSRVRNAIQQMDKIFNKPNLEEGFRCIITIRSFEAALELIKRLSPSVEIYKFPRTPHLINLGAATSDDLVIQTPNCSLQDWVKVIITEKIDGANMGLSLSCERKIIVQNRSHYVNTQSHEQFKKLGHWINSHQEELHKLLYQDQYFPERYILFGEWMYATHFIHYTELPDRFIAFDMYDRSTKTFLARQNLVTLLQQYAPTISLVPLMKECDQCPPDIELKDMVQQPSKFYEGRVEGVYVKWELDGIVIRRGKVVRSDFIAGNEHWAKKKLEVNGMAIPDD
;
A
#
# COMPACT_ATOMS: atom_id res chain seq x y z
N MET A 1 -11.27 -0.09 45.81
CA MET A 1 -10.99 -1.33 45.07
C MET A 1 -12.12 -2.33 45.30
N SER A 2 -13.29 -2.11 44.68
CA SER A 2 -14.44 -3.05 44.69
C SER A 2 -15.31 -2.84 43.44
N ILE A 3 -14.69 -2.56 42.29
CA ILE A 3 -15.38 -2.38 40.99
C ILE A 3 -14.57 -3.14 39.93
N ALA A 4 -14.21 -4.38 40.24
CA ALA A 4 -13.44 -5.22 39.34
C ALA A 4 -14.15 -6.55 39.22
N THR A 5 -15.25 -6.54 38.44
CA THR A 5 -15.74 -7.66 37.61
C THR A 5 -17.11 -7.26 37.02
N LYS A 6 -17.17 -7.14 35.67
CA LYS A 6 -18.40 -7.02 34.85
C LYS A 6 -19.38 -5.87 35.17
N GLN A 7 -18.96 -4.61 34.93
CA GLN A 7 -19.79 -3.44 34.53
C GLN A 7 -19.01 -2.13 34.79
N SER A 8 -17.86 -1.92 34.15
CA SER A 8 -17.27 -0.58 34.12
C SER A 8 -18.06 0.28 33.14
N THR A 9 -19.15 0.87 33.61
CA THR A 9 -19.91 1.87 32.83
C THR A 9 -19.01 3.03 32.44
N PHE A 10 -19.26 3.70 31.32
CA PHE A 10 -18.49 4.88 30.91
C PHE A 10 -18.41 5.95 32.02
N LYS A 11 -19.44 6.03 32.88
CA LYS A 11 -19.50 6.89 34.08
C LYS A 11 -18.42 6.54 35.11
N GLY A 12 -18.06 5.26 35.25
CA GLY A 12 -16.94 4.81 36.09
C GLY A 12 -15.61 5.40 35.62
N PHE A 13 -15.35 5.33 34.31
CA PHE A 13 -14.16 5.92 33.70
C PHE A 13 -14.13 7.45 33.78
N ILE A 14 -15.28 8.12 33.64
CA ILE A 14 -15.36 9.57 33.88
C ILE A 14 -14.91 9.92 35.31
N ARG A 15 -15.43 9.20 36.32
CA ARG A 15 -15.04 9.42 37.72
C ARG A 15 -13.55 9.17 37.94
N LEU A 16 -13.02 8.08 37.38
CA LEU A 16 -11.58 7.79 37.45
C LEU A 16 -10.75 8.91 36.80
N GLY A 17 -11.15 9.36 35.61
CA GLY A 17 -10.50 10.45 34.89
C GLY A 17 -10.53 11.77 35.65
N ASP A 18 -11.67 12.13 36.24
CA ASP A 18 -11.81 13.35 37.04
C ASP A 18 -10.94 13.29 38.30
N THR A 19 -10.90 12.14 38.98
CA THR A 19 -10.05 11.94 40.16
C THR A 19 -8.56 11.94 39.80
N ALA A 20 -8.17 11.25 38.73
CA ALA A 20 -6.78 11.20 38.25
C ALA A 20 -6.28 12.60 37.87
N TYR A 21 -7.10 13.37 37.14
CA TYR A 21 -6.76 14.74 36.75
C TYR A 21 -6.51 15.64 37.97
N ARG A 22 -7.35 15.56 39.01
CA ARG A 22 -7.16 16.33 40.26
C ARG A 22 -5.91 15.92 41.03
N LYS A 23 -5.44 14.69 40.85
CA LYS A 23 -4.20 14.18 41.44
C LYS A 23 -2.97 14.40 40.55
N SER A 24 -3.10 15.18 39.48
CA SER A 24 -2.05 15.41 38.48
C SER A 24 -1.55 14.13 37.79
N GLN A 25 -2.36 13.06 37.77
CA GLN A 25 -2.11 11.83 37.03
C GLN A 25 -2.73 11.98 35.63
N TYR A 26 -2.13 12.84 34.82
CA TYR A 26 -2.73 13.30 33.56
C TYR A 26 -2.80 12.21 32.51
N LYS A 27 -1.85 11.26 32.50
CA LYS A 27 -1.88 10.14 31.57
C LYS A 27 -3.01 9.18 31.92
N LEU A 28 -3.12 8.79 33.19
CA LEU A 28 -4.24 7.97 33.66
C LEU A 28 -5.59 8.66 33.37
N ALA A 29 -5.66 9.98 33.56
CA ALA A 29 -6.84 10.76 33.24
C ALA A 29 -7.20 10.67 31.75
N MET A 30 -6.24 10.91 30.86
CA MET A 30 -6.43 10.84 29.40
C MET A 30 -6.95 9.47 28.97
N LEU A 31 -6.29 8.39 29.42
CA LEU A 31 -6.69 7.03 29.06
C LEU A 31 -8.09 6.68 29.60
N SER A 32 -8.42 7.17 30.79
CA SER A 32 -9.76 7.00 31.37
C SER A 32 -10.82 7.72 30.54
N TYR A 33 -10.59 8.96 30.12
CA TYR A 33 -11.55 9.67 29.26
C TYR A 33 -11.68 9.06 27.86
N ALA A 34 -10.62 8.45 27.32
CA ALA A 34 -10.69 7.70 26.07
C ALA A 34 -11.59 6.47 26.19
N ARG A 35 -11.44 5.68 27.25
CA ARG A 35 -12.33 4.54 27.54
C ARG A 35 -13.78 4.98 27.81
N ALA A 36 -13.96 6.10 28.52
CA ALA A 36 -15.28 6.70 28.72
C ALA A 36 -15.94 7.14 27.41
N TYR A 37 -15.17 7.73 26.49
CA TYR A 37 -15.67 8.12 25.18
C TYR A 37 -16.20 6.91 24.41
N GLU A 38 -15.45 5.81 24.39
CA GLU A 38 -15.81 4.60 23.65
C GLU A 38 -17.12 3.99 24.17
N GLY A 39 -17.26 3.85 25.50
CA GLY A 39 -18.52 3.39 26.10
C GLY A 39 -19.68 4.37 25.91
N ALA A 40 -19.45 5.67 26.03
CA ALA A 40 -20.49 6.69 25.81
C ALA A 40 -20.96 6.74 24.35
N GLN A 41 -20.06 6.46 23.39
CA GLN A 41 -20.40 6.39 21.98
C GLN A 41 -21.27 5.16 21.68
N GLN A 42 -20.97 4.00 22.28
CA GLN A 42 -21.78 2.79 22.15
C GLN A 42 -23.20 2.99 22.72
N GLU A 43 -23.32 3.69 23.85
CA GLU A 43 -24.62 3.99 24.49
C GLU A 43 -25.34 5.23 23.90
N ASN A 44 -24.84 5.81 22.79
CA ASN A 44 -25.37 7.01 22.13
C ASN A 44 -25.54 8.24 23.07
N GLN A 45 -24.64 8.40 24.05
CA GLN A 45 -24.69 9.47 25.05
C GLN A 45 -23.90 10.72 24.60
N GLY A 46 -24.48 11.53 23.71
CA GLY A 46 -23.81 12.69 23.09
C GLY A 46 -23.20 13.70 24.08
N LYS A 47 -23.87 13.99 25.21
CA LYS A 47 -23.34 14.91 26.25
C LYS A 47 -22.06 14.36 26.90
N ALA A 48 -22.00 13.06 27.15
CA ALA A 48 -20.83 12.40 27.75
C ALA A 48 -19.67 12.33 26.75
N VAL A 49 -19.96 12.06 25.48
CA VAL A 49 -18.98 12.13 24.37
C VAL A 49 -18.31 13.50 24.32
N HIS A 50 -19.11 14.58 24.30
CA HIS A 50 -18.58 15.95 24.30
C HIS A 50 -17.75 16.27 25.54
N TYR A 51 -18.21 15.83 26.73
CA TYR A 51 -17.46 15.98 27.97
C TYR A 51 -16.09 15.31 27.89
N CYS A 52 -16.03 14.07 27.40
CA CYS A 52 -14.78 13.33 27.27
C CYS A 52 -13.79 14.04 26.33
N LEU A 53 -14.24 14.55 25.18
CA LEU A 53 -13.38 15.28 24.24
C LEU A 53 -12.78 16.55 24.86
N LYS A 54 -13.59 17.34 25.58
CA LYS A 54 -13.12 18.54 26.29
C LYS A 54 -12.12 18.19 27.39
N ARG A 55 -12.30 17.06 28.07
CA ARG A 55 -11.37 16.58 29.10
C ARG A 55 -10.07 16.03 28.53
N LEU A 56 -10.14 15.33 27.40
CA LEU A 56 -8.98 14.87 26.64
C LEU A 56 -8.11 16.06 26.17
N GLU A 57 -8.73 17.11 25.62
CA GLU A 57 -8.06 18.37 25.29
C GLU A 57 -7.33 18.95 26.51
N ARG A 58 -7.98 19.03 27.68
CA ARG A 58 -7.32 19.51 28.91
C ARG A 58 -6.12 18.66 29.29
N CYS A 59 -6.23 17.33 29.23
CA CYS A 59 -5.11 16.44 29.52
C CYS A 59 -3.93 16.69 28.57
N SER A 60 -4.19 17.01 27.30
CA SER A 60 -3.15 17.23 26.28
C SER A 60 -2.22 18.42 26.55
N HIS A 61 -2.59 19.31 27.47
CA HIS A 61 -1.75 20.41 27.94
C HIS A 61 -0.61 19.90 28.86
N HIS A 62 -0.73 18.68 29.39
CA HIS A 62 0.17 18.11 30.39
C HIS A 62 0.81 16.78 29.97
N THR A 63 0.15 16.03 29.07
CA THR A 63 0.63 14.73 28.59
C THR A 63 0.46 14.54 27.09
N GLU A 64 1.25 13.65 26.48
CA GLU A 64 1.14 13.34 25.05
C GLU A 64 -0.11 12.51 24.72
N TRP A 65 -0.58 12.59 23.48
CA TRP A 65 -1.76 11.89 22.99
C TRP A 65 -1.58 10.37 22.92
N GLY A 66 -2.64 9.65 23.29
CA GLY A 66 -2.70 8.20 23.18
C GLY A 66 -1.75 7.48 24.13
N LEU A 67 -1.19 6.38 23.65
CA LEU A 67 -0.33 5.47 24.41
C LEU A 67 1.15 5.89 24.41
N VAL A 68 1.44 7.19 24.30
CA VAL A 68 2.80 7.72 24.35
C VAL A 68 3.03 8.36 25.72
N PHE A 69 3.94 7.79 26.49
CA PHE A 69 4.20 8.10 27.89
C PHE A 69 5.47 8.93 28.03
N GLN A 70 5.42 9.99 28.82
CA GLN A 70 6.61 10.66 29.36
C GLN A 70 7.23 9.81 30.48
N GLU A 71 8.46 10.14 30.85
CA GLU A 71 9.12 9.53 32.00
C GLU A 71 8.28 9.68 33.28
N GLY A 72 8.06 8.58 34.00
CA GLY A 72 7.23 8.53 35.22
C GLY A 72 5.73 8.34 34.99
N GLU A 73 5.19 8.64 33.79
CA GLU A 73 3.75 8.44 33.52
C GLU A 73 3.33 6.97 33.48
N THR A 74 4.28 6.05 33.27
CA THR A 74 4.01 4.60 33.28
C THR A 74 3.53 4.10 34.64
N ASP A 75 4.00 4.74 35.72
CA ASP A 75 3.66 4.37 37.10
C ASP A 75 2.25 4.84 37.50
N GLU A 76 1.64 5.74 36.71
CA GLU A 76 0.25 6.16 36.92
C GLU A 76 -0.75 5.04 36.62
N ILE A 77 -0.37 4.04 35.82
CA ILE A 77 -1.29 3.01 35.32
C ILE A 77 -1.42 1.87 36.33
N PRO A 78 -2.60 1.66 36.94
CA PRO A 78 -2.79 0.57 37.89
C PRO A 78 -2.65 -0.77 37.17
N LYS A 79 -1.83 -1.68 37.70
CA LYS A 79 -1.62 -3.04 37.13
C LYS A 79 -2.92 -3.80 36.88
N ALA A 80 -3.92 -3.63 37.74
CA ALA A 80 -5.23 -4.28 37.60
C ALA A 80 -6.08 -3.75 36.42
N LEU A 81 -5.74 -2.57 35.88
CA LEU A 81 -6.46 -1.93 34.77
C LEU A 81 -5.60 -1.80 33.50
N SER A 82 -4.37 -2.32 33.51
CA SER A 82 -3.41 -2.11 32.41
C SER A 82 -3.91 -2.64 31.07
N SER A 83 -4.48 -3.85 31.04
CA SER A 83 -5.02 -4.45 29.81
C SER A 83 -6.08 -3.58 29.15
N LEU A 84 -6.91 -2.92 29.96
CA LEU A 84 -8.01 -2.06 29.51
C LEU A 84 -7.55 -0.65 29.16
N MET A 85 -6.63 -0.07 29.95
CA MET A 85 -6.13 1.29 29.73
C MET A 85 -5.18 1.38 28.54
N LEU A 86 -4.46 0.29 28.23
CA LEU A 86 -3.46 0.25 27.16
C LEU A 86 -4.03 -0.20 25.81
N GLU A 87 -5.36 -0.36 25.67
CA GLU A 87 -5.94 -0.63 24.34
C GLU A 87 -5.79 0.62 23.43
N PRO A 88 -5.38 0.45 22.16
CA PRO A 88 -5.23 1.56 21.22
C PRO A 88 -6.51 2.40 21.06
N PHE A 89 -6.35 3.69 20.78
CA PHE A 89 -7.50 4.57 20.56
C PHE A 89 -8.19 4.20 19.24
N SER A 90 -9.51 3.98 19.29
CA SER A 90 -10.30 3.66 18.11
C SER A 90 -10.17 4.72 17.01
N LYS A 91 -10.37 4.32 15.75
CA LYS A 91 -10.36 5.24 14.60
C LYS A 91 -11.39 6.37 14.76
N LYS A 92 -12.56 6.07 15.33
CA LYS A 92 -13.62 7.05 15.64
C LYS A 92 -13.13 8.11 16.63
N LEU A 93 -12.52 7.71 17.74
CA LEU A 93 -11.95 8.64 18.72
C LEU A 93 -10.81 9.48 18.11
N ARG A 94 -9.87 8.85 17.38
CA ARG A 94 -8.77 9.58 16.73
C ARG A 94 -9.28 10.63 15.74
N ASN A 95 -10.34 10.34 14.98
CA ASN A 95 -10.97 11.33 14.11
C ASN A 95 -11.64 12.45 14.90
N ALA A 96 -12.42 12.12 15.94
CA ALA A 96 -13.06 13.13 16.78
C ALA A 96 -12.05 14.07 17.45
N ILE A 97 -10.88 13.57 17.87
CA ILE A 97 -9.79 14.40 18.43
C ILE A 97 -9.24 15.37 17.37
N ASN A 98 -9.13 14.94 16.12
CA ASN A 98 -8.63 15.79 15.04
C ASN A 98 -9.61 16.89 14.62
N ASP A 99 -10.90 16.70 14.89
CA ASP A 99 -11.93 17.71 14.64
C ASP A 99 -11.97 18.79 15.74
N ILE A 100 -11.27 18.57 16.86
CA ILE A 100 -11.09 19.60 17.90
C ILE A 100 -10.12 20.66 17.36
N ALA A 101 -10.54 21.93 17.40
CA ALA A 101 -9.68 23.07 17.08
C ALA A 101 -8.64 23.28 18.20
N LEU A 102 -7.60 22.46 18.22
CA LEU A 102 -6.56 22.46 19.24
C LEU A 102 -5.52 23.55 19.00
N THR A 103 -5.09 24.19 20.09
CA THR A 103 -3.84 24.97 20.14
C THR A 103 -2.89 24.26 21.10
N PRO A 104 -1.98 23.40 20.61
CA PRO A 104 -1.12 22.63 21.48
C PRO A 104 -0.25 23.54 22.37
N SER A 105 -0.18 23.22 23.66
CA SER A 105 0.62 23.99 24.63
C SER A 105 1.70 23.17 25.34
N LEU A 106 1.64 21.83 25.26
CA LEU A 106 2.63 20.98 25.91
C LEU A 106 3.98 21.14 25.21
N CYS A 107 4.92 21.74 25.92
CA CYS A 107 6.31 21.85 25.51
C CYS A 107 7.06 20.59 25.94
N LEU A 108 7.69 19.90 24.99
CA LEU A 108 8.54 18.74 25.26
C LEU A 108 9.99 19.07 24.93
N GLU A 109 10.87 18.86 25.89
CA GLU A 109 12.30 19.09 25.71
C GLU A 109 12.92 18.04 24.77
N PRO A 110 13.88 18.42 23.90
CA PRO A 110 14.47 17.50 22.92
C PRO A 110 15.14 16.25 23.49
N ARG A 111 15.53 16.28 24.77
CA ARG A 111 16.21 15.16 25.44
C ARG A 111 15.25 14.29 26.26
N GLY A 112 13.98 14.69 26.41
CA GLY A 112 12.98 13.88 27.10
C GLY A 112 12.71 12.58 26.36
N SER A 113 12.79 11.46 27.07
CA SER A 113 12.47 10.14 26.52
C SER A 113 10.94 9.94 26.54
N MET A 114 10.43 9.37 25.46
CA MET A 114 9.03 8.98 25.33
C MET A 114 8.94 7.46 25.20
N TYR A 115 7.89 6.87 25.76
CA TYR A 115 7.71 5.43 25.84
C TYR A 115 6.37 5.00 25.27
N ILE A 116 6.30 3.81 24.67
CA ILE A 116 5.04 3.19 24.24
C ILE A 116 4.94 1.75 24.78
N PRO A 117 3.74 1.22 25.07
CA PRO A 117 3.58 -0.17 25.45
C PRO A 117 3.84 -1.09 24.24
N LEU A 118 4.61 -2.15 24.42
CA LEU A 118 4.88 -3.18 23.41
C LEU A 118 4.95 -4.55 24.10
N SER A 119 4.10 -5.49 23.69
CA SER A 119 3.84 -6.74 24.42
C SER A 119 4.81 -7.89 24.13
N ASP A 120 5.76 -7.74 23.21
CA ASP A 120 6.60 -8.87 22.78
C ASP A 120 7.99 -8.91 23.42
N SER A 121 8.36 -10.11 23.88
CA SER A 121 9.63 -10.50 24.52
C SER A 121 10.86 -10.45 23.61
N VAL A 122 10.76 -9.83 22.43
CA VAL A 122 11.82 -9.80 21.40
C VAL A 122 12.62 -8.49 21.44
N LEU A 123 12.14 -7.47 22.14
CA LEU A 123 12.77 -6.14 22.16
C LEU A 123 13.66 -5.97 23.40
N SER A 124 14.96 -6.23 23.24
CA SER A 124 15.92 -6.42 24.33
C SER A 124 16.41 -5.17 25.08
N ASN A 125 16.00 -3.96 24.69
CA ASN A 125 16.66 -2.72 25.13
C ASN A 125 15.72 -1.63 25.65
N SER A 126 14.79 -1.96 26.55
CA SER A 126 14.02 -0.95 27.26
C SER A 126 14.45 -0.78 28.72
N ARG A 127 14.55 0.49 29.15
CA ARG A 127 14.77 0.86 30.56
C ARG A 127 13.56 0.54 31.43
N ILE A 128 12.36 0.47 30.84
CA ILE A 128 11.10 0.25 31.55
C ILE A 128 10.47 -1.04 31.03
N LYS A 129 10.28 -2.03 31.91
CA LYS A 129 9.74 -3.34 31.56
C LYS A 129 8.34 -3.20 30.94
N GLY A 130 8.14 -3.77 29.74
CA GLY A 130 6.86 -3.75 29.01
C GLY A 130 6.60 -2.49 28.18
N TYR A 131 7.56 -1.55 28.16
CA TYR A 131 7.51 -0.35 27.35
C TYR A 131 8.71 -0.30 26.41
N TYR A 132 8.64 0.47 25.33
CA TYR A 132 9.72 0.70 24.38
C TYR A 132 10.04 2.20 24.32
N GLU A 133 11.32 2.56 24.38
CA GLU A 133 11.78 3.94 24.31
C GLU A 133 11.87 4.41 22.85
N LEU A 134 11.07 5.41 22.48
CA LEU A 134 11.09 6.01 21.14
C LEU A 134 12.36 6.82 20.89
N PRO A 135 12.74 7.05 19.63
CA PRO A 135 13.78 8.02 19.30
C PRO A 135 13.46 9.41 19.86
N ARG A 136 14.52 10.16 20.11
CA ARG A 136 14.45 11.43 20.81
C ARG A 136 13.51 12.41 20.14
N PHE A 137 12.96 13.29 20.96
CA PHE A 137 12.18 14.43 20.52
C PHE A 137 10.94 14.04 19.69
N PHE A 138 10.34 12.88 20.00
CA PHE A 138 9.03 12.52 19.47
C PHE A 138 7.95 13.49 19.95
N ARG A 139 7.05 13.89 19.03
CA ARG A 139 5.85 14.66 19.35
C ARG A 139 4.77 14.42 18.30
N TRP A 140 3.52 14.30 18.72
CA TRP A 140 2.39 14.56 17.83
C TRP A 140 2.23 16.07 17.64
N VAL A 141 2.65 16.59 16.48
CA VAL A 141 2.44 18.00 16.12
C VAL A 141 0.96 18.24 15.83
N VAL A 142 0.35 17.34 15.06
CA VAL A 142 -1.10 17.24 14.89
C VAL A 142 -1.52 15.85 15.35
N PRO A 143 -2.41 15.72 16.36
CA PRO A 143 -2.69 14.44 17.01
C PRO A 143 -3.09 13.34 16.02
N PHE A 144 -2.41 12.20 16.05
CA PHE A 144 -2.70 11.06 15.15
C PHE A 144 -2.71 11.42 13.66
N THR A 145 -1.98 12.46 13.25
CA THR A 145 -1.91 12.93 11.86
C THR A 145 -0.47 13.22 11.45
N ILE A 146 0.22 14.09 12.19
CA ILE A 146 1.61 14.46 11.92
C ILE A 146 2.41 14.33 13.20
N ALA A 147 3.45 13.51 13.13
CA ALA A 147 4.44 13.37 14.18
C ALA A 147 5.81 13.82 13.69
N ALA A 148 6.69 14.18 14.63
CA ALA A 148 8.07 14.53 14.34
C ALA A 148 9.01 13.98 15.39
N MET A 149 10.21 13.55 14.98
CA MET A 149 11.24 13.00 15.88
C MET A 149 12.65 13.06 15.28
N SER A 150 13.67 12.64 16.05
CA SER A 150 15.01 12.34 15.54
C SER A 150 15.04 11.08 14.67
N THR A 151 16.16 10.78 14.02
CA THR A 151 16.25 9.60 13.16
C THR A 151 15.89 8.29 13.89
N PRO A 152 15.10 7.38 13.26
CA PRO A 152 15.06 5.98 13.67
C PRO A 152 16.48 5.41 13.74
N ARG A 153 16.71 4.54 14.73
CA ARG A 153 18.01 3.95 15.05
C ARG A 153 18.13 2.54 14.49
N ASN A 154 17.01 1.81 14.40
CA ASN A 154 16.95 0.40 14.03
C ASN A 154 15.55 0.01 13.49
N GLU A 155 15.38 -1.27 13.14
CA GLU A 155 14.12 -1.82 12.63
C GLU A 155 13.02 -1.88 13.71
N GLU A 156 13.43 -2.03 14.97
CA GLU A 156 12.53 -2.02 16.12
C GLU A 156 11.83 -0.67 16.27
N ASP A 157 12.53 0.45 16.02
CA ASP A 157 11.91 1.78 15.98
C ASP A 157 10.81 1.84 14.90
N VAL A 158 11.04 1.28 13.72
CA VAL A 158 10.03 1.24 12.64
C VAL A 158 8.82 0.39 13.06
N THR A 159 9.05 -0.73 13.73
CA THR A 159 8.00 -1.61 14.26
C THR A 159 7.17 -0.90 15.33
N ALA A 160 7.82 -0.19 16.25
CA ALA A 160 7.18 0.64 17.27
C ALA A 160 6.32 1.75 16.66
N LEU A 161 6.81 2.45 15.65
CA LEU A 161 6.03 3.48 14.96
C LEU A 161 4.82 2.90 14.21
N SER A 162 4.98 1.71 13.62
CA SER A 162 3.88 0.99 12.99
C SER A 162 2.79 0.60 13.99
N SER A 163 3.15 0.16 15.22
CA SER A 163 2.18 -0.19 16.26
C SER A 163 1.40 1.02 16.78
N MET A 164 1.99 2.22 16.71
CA MET A 164 1.30 3.50 16.96
C MET A 164 0.33 3.89 15.83
N GLY A 165 0.30 3.13 14.73
CA GLY A 165 -0.53 3.38 13.56
C GLY A 165 0.04 4.39 12.58
N ILE A 166 1.33 4.72 12.65
CA ILE A 166 2.00 5.55 11.64
C ILE A 166 2.08 4.76 10.33
N ARG A 167 1.66 5.37 9.23
CA ARG A 167 1.63 4.73 7.90
C ARG A 167 2.80 5.12 7.02
N THR A 168 3.36 6.32 7.21
CA THR A 168 4.47 6.81 6.40
C THR A 168 5.55 7.43 7.26
N ILE A 169 6.82 7.11 6.99
CA ILE A 169 8.00 7.83 7.49
C ILE A 169 8.56 8.65 6.34
N LEU A 170 8.72 9.96 6.55
CA LEU A 170 9.42 10.88 5.64
C LEU A 170 10.85 11.09 6.13
N THR A 171 11.79 10.46 5.44
CA THR A 171 13.23 10.54 5.72
C THR A 171 13.85 11.73 5.00
N LEU A 172 14.33 12.72 5.76
CA LEU A 172 14.95 13.94 5.22
C LEU A 172 16.50 13.92 5.19
N THR A 173 17.12 12.87 5.72
CA THR A 173 18.57 12.75 5.89
C THR A 173 19.27 12.27 4.63
N GLU A 174 19.79 13.20 3.81
CA GLU A 174 20.58 12.86 2.61
C GLU A 174 21.77 11.94 2.94
N GLU A 175 22.44 12.23 4.05
CA GLU A 175 23.67 11.55 4.48
C GLU A 175 23.45 10.15 5.06
N THR A 176 22.24 9.87 5.58
CA THR A 176 21.92 8.62 6.28
C THR A 176 20.47 8.20 5.97
N PRO A 177 20.21 7.63 4.79
CA PRO A 177 18.92 7.07 4.44
C PRO A 177 18.60 5.82 5.29
N LEU A 178 17.32 5.59 5.57
CA LEU A 178 16.90 4.39 6.30
C LEU A 178 16.98 3.13 5.41
N PRO A 179 17.46 1.99 5.93
CA PRO A 179 17.53 0.75 5.17
C PRO A 179 16.15 0.26 4.69
N ALA A 180 16.01 -0.04 3.40
CA ALA A 180 14.75 -0.53 2.82
C ALA A 180 14.22 -1.81 3.48
N LYS A 181 15.14 -2.68 3.94
CA LYS A 181 14.80 -3.93 4.64
C LYS A 181 13.94 -3.72 5.89
N TRP A 182 14.07 -2.58 6.58
CA TRP A 182 13.28 -2.30 7.79
C TRP A 182 11.78 -2.17 7.52
N PHE A 183 11.39 -1.94 6.27
CA PHE A 183 10.00 -1.74 5.84
C PHE A 183 9.40 -2.96 5.14
N GLN A 184 10.18 -4.04 4.94
CA GLN A 184 9.67 -5.27 4.32
C GLN A 184 8.64 -5.94 5.22
N ASN A 185 7.55 -6.43 4.62
CA ASN A 185 6.42 -7.10 5.28
C ASN A 185 5.74 -6.27 6.39
N LYS A 186 5.85 -4.94 6.35
CA LYS A 186 5.17 -4.03 7.28
C LYS A 186 4.21 -3.11 6.53
N SER A 187 3.14 -2.69 7.22
CA SER A 187 2.17 -1.74 6.65
C SER A 187 2.69 -0.30 6.56
N ILE A 188 3.76 0.01 7.29
CA ILE A 188 4.43 1.32 7.28
C ILE A 188 5.41 1.41 6.11
N LYS A 189 5.44 2.53 5.40
CA LYS A 189 6.36 2.78 4.28
C LYS A 189 7.31 3.94 4.55
N ASN A 190 8.47 3.92 3.87
CA ASN A 190 9.41 5.02 3.86
C ASN A 190 9.31 5.83 2.57
N ILE A 191 9.34 7.15 2.68
CA ILE A 191 9.56 8.07 1.58
C ILE A 191 10.85 8.82 1.86
N PHE A 192 11.81 8.67 0.97
CA PHE A 192 13.10 9.36 1.08
C PHE A 192 13.08 10.66 0.28
N LEU A 193 13.39 11.77 0.94
CA LEU A 193 13.54 13.09 0.32
C LEU A 193 14.85 13.70 0.84
N PRO A 194 15.97 13.56 0.09
CA PRO A 194 17.28 14.01 0.57
C PRO A 194 17.32 15.53 0.68
N ILE A 195 17.60 16.03 1.89
CA ILE A 195 17.90 17.43 2.14
C ILE A 195 19.30 17.50 2.79
N PRO A 196 20.24 18.30 2.26
CA PRO A 196 21.55 18.46 2.84
C PRO A 196 21.48 18.94 4.30
N ASN A 197 22.43 18.50 5.12
CA ASN A 197 22.46 18.93 6.51
C ASN A 197 22.56 20.46 6.63
N TYR A 198 21.86 21.03 7.63
CA TYR A 198 21.72 22.48 7.87
C TYR A 198 21.02 23.32 6.78
N HIS A 199 20.57 22.71 5.68
CA HIS A 199 19.87 23.41 4.60
C HIS A 199 18.33 23.23 4.71
N PRO A 200 17.53 24.14 4.13
CA PRO A 200 16.12 23.90 3.89
C PRO A 200 15.89 22.99 2.66
N PRO A 201 14.67 22.42 2.49
CA PRO A 201 14.28 21.82 1.22
C PRO A 201 14.27 22.85 0.08
N SER A 202 14.19 22.39 -1.17
CA SER A 202 13.78 23.23 -2.30
C SER A 202 12.27 23.52 -2.25
N ILE A 203 11.80 24.49 -3.05
CA ILE A 203 10.36 24.80 -3.13
C ILE A 203 9.58 23.59 -3.66
N GLU A 204 10.12 22.93 -4.68
CA GLU A 204 9.53 21.74 -5.28
C GLU A 204 9.49 20.57 -4.31
N GLN A 205 10.56 20.38 -3.52
CA GLN A 205 10.57 19.40 -2.44
C GLN A 205 9.48 19.69 -1.39
N MET A 206 9.31 20.96 -0.98
CA MET A 206 8.27 21.31 -0.01
C MET A 206 6.85 21.15 -0.57
N ASP A 207 6.61 21.57 -1.82
CA ASP A 207 5.34 21.40 -2.52
C ASP A 207 4.95 19.91 -2.62
N ASN A 208 5.94 19.08 -2.92
CA ASN A 208 5.82 17.64 -2.94
C ASN A 208 5.49 17.07 -1.55
N VAL A 209 6.13 17.55 -0.48
CA VAL A 209 5.80 17.14 0.89
C VAL A 209 4.36 17.48 1.26
N ILE A 210 3.88 18.68 0.91
CA ILE A 210 2.49 19.02 1.18
C ILE A 210 1.51 18.12 0.41
N GLN A 211 1.81 17.77 -0.84
CA GLN A 211 1.01 16.80 -1.59
C GLN A 211 1.01 15.41 -0.94
N LEU A 212 2.15 14.99 -0.37
CA LEU A 212 2.22 13.73 0.38
C LEU A 212 1.32 13.77 1.62
N ILE A 213 1.30 14.89 2.34
CA ILE A 213 0.50 15.07 3.56
C ILE A 213 -0.99 15.18 3.22
N ASP A 214 -1.35 15.79 2.08
CA ASP A 214 -2.74 15.89 1.61
C ASP A 214 -3.37 14.53 1.28
N ASN A 215 -2.57 13.60 0.74
CA ASN A 215 -3.04 12.25 0.51
C ASN A 215 -3.27 11.49 1.84
N ARG A 216 -4.55 11.30 2.17
CA ARG A 216 -4.98 10.63 3.40
C ARG A 216 -4.42 9.23 3.58
N ASP A 217 -4.09 8.49 2.52
CA ASP A 217 -3.48 7.16 2.64
C ASP A 217 -2.06 7.20 3.25
N ASN A 218 -1.39 8.36 3.21
CA ASN A 218 -0.06 8.53 3.81
C ASN A 218 -0.12 8.90 5.30
N LEU A 219 -1.24 9.43 5.79
CA LEU A 219 -1.41 9.88 7.18
C LEU A 219 -1.81 8.72 8.10
N PRO A 220 -1.35 8.57 9.35
CA PRO A 220 -0.45 9.46 10.05
C PRO A 220 0.97 9.35 9.48
N ILE A 221 1.61 10.50 9.31
CA ILE A 221 2.97 10.62 8.76
C ILE A 221 3.93 11.10 9.86
N LEU A 222 5.08 10.45 9.92
CA LEU A 222 6.21 10.86 10.76
C LEU A 222 7.25 11.57 9.91
N ILE A 223 7.66 12.77 10.32
CA ILE A 223 8.69 13.55 9.63
C ILE A 223 9.94 13.57 10.52
N HIS A 224 11.08 13.10 10.00
CA HIS A 224 12.32 13.12 10.76
C HIS A 224 13.49 13.69 9.97
N CYS A 225 14.53 14.10 10.71
CA CYS A 225 15.87 14.32 10.18
C CYS A 225 16.88 13.71 11.16
N GLY A 226 18.15 14.16 11.18
CA GLY A 226 19.11 13.69 12.18
C GLY A 226 18.62 13.90 13.62
N GLY A 227 18.50 15.17 14.03
CA GLY A 227 18.03 15.54 15.38
C GLY A 227 16.53 15.85 15.51
N GLY A 228 15.76 15.82 14.42
CA GLY A 228 14.34 16.21 14.42
C GLY A 228 14.09 17.72 14.62
N LYS A 229 15.11 18.56 14.38
CA LYS A 229 15.12 20.01 14.66
C LYS A 229 15.17 20.90 13.42
N GLY A 230 16.24 20.87 12.65
CA GLY A 230 16.44 21.74 11.48
C GLY A 230 15.51 21.38 10.32
N ARG A 231 15.92 20.44 9.46
CA ARG A 231 15.17 20.01 8.26
C ARG A 231 13.71 19.64 8.57
N ALA A 232 13.49 18.79 9.58
CA ALA A 232 12.15 18.40 10.00
C ALA A 232 11.34 19.60 10.53
N GLY A 233 11.96 20.46 11.36
CA GLY A 233 11.30 21.68 11.85
C GLY A 233 10.92 22.65 10.73
N THR A 234 11.77 22.81 9.70
CA THR A 234 11.46 23.64 8.52
C THR A 234 10.23 23.13 7.79
N VAL A 235 10.14 21.81 7.55
CA VAL A 235 8.99 21.18 6.90
C VAL A 235 7.72 21.36 7.75
N ILE A 236 7.81 21.14 9.06
CA ILE A 236 6.69 21.30 9.99
C ILE A 236 6.24 22.76 10.06
N ALA A 237 7.17 23.72 10.08
CA ALA A 237 6.82 25.14 10.10
C ALA A 237 6.11 25.57 8.80
N CYS A 238 6.53 25.05 7.64
CA CYS A 238 5.80 25.26 6.39
C CYS A 238 4.39 24.65 6.47
N TYR A 239 4.26 23.42 6.98
CA TYR A 239 2.95 22.81 7.19
C TYR A 239 2.05 23.66 8.11
N LEU A 240 2.56 24.12 9.25
CA LEU A 240 1.80 24.95 10.18
C LEU A 240 1.42 26.29 9.55
N ALA A 241 2.28 26.89 8.73
CA ALA A 241 1.92 28.07 7.97
C ALA A 241 0.71 27.82 7.05
N ALA A 242 0.67 26.66 6.39
CA ALA A 242 -0.37 26.30 5.43
C ALA A 242 -1.70 25.88 6.08
N TYR A 243 -1.67 25.10 7.17
CA TYR A 243 -2.86 24.46 7.76
C TYR A 243 -3.03 24.69 9.27
N GLY A 244 -2.04 25.26 9.94
CA GLY A 244 -1.99 25.33 11.39
C GLY A 244 -1.97 23.95 12.02
N PHE A 245 -2.51 23.83 13.23
CA PHE A 245 -2.58 22.56 13.96
C PHE A 245 -3.77 21.67 13.56
N ARG A 246 -4.25 21.81 12.31
CA ARG A 246 -5.38 21.04 11.76
C ARG A 246 -4.90 20.11 10.66
N ARG A 247 -5.72 19.12 10.30
CA ARG A 247 -5.50 18.29 9.10
C ARG A 247 -5.64 19.12 7.82
N PRO A 248 -5.06 18.71 6.68
CA PRO A 248 -5.36 19.32 5.39
C PRO A 248 -6.86 19.31 5.08
N TYR A 249 -7.36 20.43 4.55
CA TYR A 249 -8.73 20.59 4.04
C TYR A 249 -8.68 21.45 2.76
N ASN A 250 -9.66 21.29 1.88
CA ASN A 250 -9.57 21.65 0.46
C ASN A 250 -9.75 23.15 0.13
N ASP A 251 -9.86 24.04 1.12
CA ASP A 251 -10.33 25.42 0.92
C ASP A 251 -9.27 26.51 1.11
N ASN A 252 -7.99 26.16 1.27
CA ASN A 252 -6.95 27.17 1.53
C ASN A 252 -6.25 27.62 0.24
N ASP A 253 -6.58 28.83 -0.19
CA ASP A 253 -5.88 29.59 -1.24
C ASP A 253 -4.67 30.37 -0.69
N HIS A 254 -4.59 30.56 0.63
CA HIS A 254 -3.48 31.24 1.31
C HIS A 254 -3.01 30.50 2.58
N PRO A 255 -1.82 30.81 3.10
CA PRO A 255 -1.38 30.31 4.42
C PRO A 255 -2.33 30.80 5.53
N VAL A 256 -2.65 29.95 6.51
CA VAL A 256 -3.51 30.30 7.65
C VAL A 256 -2.78 31.10 8.74
N MET A 257 -1.45 31.11 8.72
CA MET A 257 -0.61 31.93 9.60
C MET A 257 0.65 32.39 8.87
N SER A 258 1.24 33.49 9.34
CA SER A 258 2.51 33.98 8.82
C SER A 258 3.66 33.02 9.14
N ALA A 259 4.76 33.12 8.38
CA ALA A 259 5.96 32.33 8.65
C ALA A 259 6.50 32.53 10.07
N LYS A 260 6.45 33.76 10.59
CA LYS A 260 6.92 34.08 11.95
C LYS A 260 6.03 33.44 13.02
N GLU A 261 4.72 33.48 12.85
CA GLU A 261 3.76 32.82 13.75
C GLU A 261 3.94 31.31 13.74
N ALA A 262 4.09 30.70 12.56
CA ALA A 262 4.31 29.26 12.44
C ALA A 262 5.61 28.80 13.14
N ILE A 263 6.71 29.53 12.95
CA ILE A 263 7.99 29.24 13.60
C ILE A 263 7.86 29.41 15.12
N SER A 264 7.21 30.48 15.57
CA SER A 264 7.01 30.75 16.99
C SER A 264 6.14 29.69 17.66
N ALA A 265 5.02 29.32 17.04
CA ALA A 265 4.11 28.28 17.51
C ALA A 265 4.80 26.91 17.57
N LEU A 266 5.61 26.58 16.56
CA LEU A 266 6.39 25.34 16.57
C LEU A 266 7.42 25.34 17.71
N ARG A 267 8.17 26.42 17.88
CA ARG A 267 9.18 26.54 18.95
C ARG A 267 8.58 26.50 20.35
N ALA A 268 7.34 26.97 20.52
CA ALA A 268 6.63 26.91 21.79
C ALA A 268 6.35 25.48 22.27
N ILE A 269 6.14 24.54 21.34
CA ILE A 269 5.88 23.12 21.67
C ILE A 269 7.09 22.21 21.43
N ARG A 270 8.03 22.65 20.57
CA ARG A 270 9.24 21.92 20.16
C ARG A 270 10.44 22.89 20.14
N PRO A 271 11.03 23.19 21.31
CA PRO A 271 12.14 24.14 21.43
C PRO A 271 13.33 23.79 20.53
N GLY A 272 13.93 24.82 19.92
CA GLY A 272 15.08 24.67 19.02
C GLY A 272 14.73 24.13 17.62
N SER A 273 13.46 24.12 17.23
CA SER A 273 13.06 23.86 15.83
C SER A 273 13.56 24.98 14.92
N LEU A 274 14.06 24.59 13.74
CA LEU A 274 14.85 25.41 12.80
C LEU A 274 16.18 25.88 13.41
N GLU A 275 17.28 25.45 12.79
CA GLU A 275 18.65 25.60 13.30
C GLU A 275 19.43 26.72 12.59
N THR A 276 19.01 27.10 11.37
CA THR A 276 19.71 28.12 10.58
C THR A 276 18.79 29.24 10.11
N LYS A 277 19.36 30.44 9.91
CA LYS A 277 18.63 31.58 9.34
C LYS A 277 18.05 31.27 7.95
N GLN A 278 18.79 30.50 7.14
CA GLN A 278 18.35 30.07 5.82
C GLN A 278 17.06 29.22 5.88
N GLN A 279 16.90 28.41 6.93
CA GLN A 279 15.67 27.65 7.15
C GLN A 279 14.49 28.56 7.48
N GLU A 280 14.68 29.59 8.31
CA GLU A 280 13.63 30.57 8.63
C GLU A 280 13.24 31.43 7.41
N GLU A 281 14.24 31.90 6.66
CA GLU A 281 14.04 32.63 5.40
C GLU A 281 13.30 31.78 4.37
N PHE A 282 13.56 30.47 4.33
CA PHE A 282 12.85 29.53 3.46
C PHE A 282 11.35 29.46 3.76
N VAL A 283 10.95 29.35 5.03
CA VAL A 283 9.52 29.32 5.40
C VAL A 283 8.82 30.58 4.88
N SER A 284 9.46 31.74 5.06
CA SER A 284 8.95 33.03 4.56
C SER A 284 8.84 33.06 3.03
N LYS A 285 9.86 32.56 2.33
CA LYS A 285 9.88 32.46 0.87
C LYS A 285 8.76 31.55 0.35
N TRP A 286 8.56 30.39 0.96
CA TRP A 286 7.53 29.44 0.55
C TRP A 286 6.12 29.99 0.81
N CYS A 287 5.88 30.63 1.96
CA CYS A 287 4.62 31.34 2.23
C CYS A 287 4.33 32.43 1.20
N SER A 288 5.35 33.22 0.81
CA SER A 288 5.21 34.24 -0.23
C SER A 288 4.84 33.64 -1.58
N ILE A 289 5.34 32.45 -1.91
CA ILE A 289 5.00 31.75 -3.15
C ILE A 289 3.54 31.30 -3.15
N ILE A 290 3.04 30.75 -2.04
CA ILE A 290 1.62 30.38 -1.88
C ILE A 290 0.73 31.60 -2.09
N TRP A 291 1.04 32.72 -1.42
CA TRP A 291 0.33 33.98 -1.60
C TRP A 291 0.29 34.45 -3.06
N LYS A 292 1.43 34.38 -3.76
CA LYS A 292 1.52 34.77 -5.18
C LYS A 292 0.73 33.85 -6.10
N ARG A 293 0.67 32.55 -5.82
CA ARG A 293 -0.06 31.58 -6.64
C ARG A 293 -1.51 31.35 -6.21
N GLN A 294 -1.95 31.97 -5.11
CA GLN A 294 -3.29 31.81 -4.50
C GLN A 294 -3.70 30.34 -4.35
N SER A 295 -2.73 29.50 -3.97
CA SER A 295 -2.95 28.07 -3.76
C SER A 295 -1.83 27.47 -2.94
N ILE A 296 -2.17 26.58 -2.01
CA ILE A 296 -1.17 25.76 -1.32
C ILE A 296 -0.44 24.83 -2.29
N PHE A 297 -1.05 24.46 -3.42
CA PHE A 297 -0.46 23.54 -4.39
C PHE A 297 0.06 24.28 -5.63
N PRO A 298 1.17 23.83 -6.23
CA PRO A 298 1.62 24.37 -7.51
C PRO A 298 0.61 24.05 -8.61
N SER A 299 0.42 24.98 -9.55
CA SER A 299 -0.32 24.73 -10.79
C SER A 299 0.36 23.63 -11.58
N ARG A 300 -0.36 22.57 -11.93
CA ARG A 300 0.14 21.49 -12.79
C ARG A 300 -0.26 21.75 -14.23
N PRO A 301 0.65 21.61 -15.21
CA PRO A 301 0.30 21.62 -16.62
C PRO A 301 -0.76 20.55 -16.90
N SER A 302 -1.72 20.86 -17.76
CA SER A 302 -2.75 19.90 -18.17
C SER A 302 -2.12 18.74 -18.95
N GLU A 303 -2.62 17.54 -18.70
CA GLU A 303 -2.29 16.38 -19.52
C GLU A 303 -2.88 16.55 -20.94
N PRO A 304 -2.17 16.13 -22.00
CA PRO A 304 -2.73 16.12 -23.34
C PRO A 304 -4.00 15.25 -23.40
N PRO A 305 -4.98 15.59 -24.25
CA PRO A 305 -6.16 14.76 -24.42
C PRO A 305 -5.77 13.38 -24.94
N SER A 306 -6.67 12.40 -24.76
CA SER A 306 -6.44 11.09 -25.34
C SER A 306 -6.34 11.18 -26.87
N CYS A 307 -5.36 10.47 -27.41
CA CYS A 307 -5.13 10.30 -28.83
C CYS A 307 -4.45 8.94 -29.07
N PRO A 308 -4.67 8.28 -30.22
CA PRO A 308 -3.97 7.05 -30.58
C PRO A 308 -2.47 7.30 -30.80
N MET A 309 -1.69 6.22 -30.82
CA MET A 309 -0.28 6.32 -31.23
C MET A 309 -0.14 6.61 -32.74
N GLU A 310 0.81 7.47 -33.10
CA GLU A 310 1.14 7.73 -34.52
C GLU A 310 2.28 6.81 -34.96
N ILE A 311 2.13 6.10 -36.08
CA ILE A 311 3.13 5.14 -36.57
C ILE A 311 3.64 5.60 -37.93
N GLN A 312 4.96 5.72 -38.06
CA GLN A 312 5.66 5.93 -39.33
C GLN A 312 6.55 4.71 -39.60
N GLY A 313 6.34 4.02 -40.73
CA GLY A 313 7.01 2.75 -41.04
C GLY A 313 6.16 1.52 -40.63
N THR A 314 6.80 0.36 -40.44
CA THR A 314 6.12 -0.91 -40.12
C THR A 314 6.65 -1.55 -38.83
N ILE A 315 5.75 -2.00 -37.97
CA ILE A 315 6.09 -2.77 -36.75
C ILE A 315 6.19 -4.24 -37.13
N GLU A 316 7.42 -4.71 -37.34
CA GLU A 316 7.73 -6.11 -37.67
C GLU A 316 7.75 -6.99 -36.41
N LYS A 317 7.29 -8.24 -36.51
CA LYS A 317 7.21 -9.17 -35.35
C LYS A 317 8.58 -9.53 -34.77
N ASP A 318 9.59 -9.60 -35.63
CA ASP A 318 10.97 -9.94 -35.29
C ASP A 318 11.81 -8.75 -34.82
N SER A 319 11.20 -7.56 -34.67
CA SER A 319 11.86 -6.40 -34.06
C SER A 319 12.42 -6.75 -32.69
N ASN A 320 13.72 -6.52 -32.51
CA ASN A 320 14.48 -6.94 -31.34
C ASN A 320 15.15 -5.80 -30.57
N LEU A 321 15.11 -4.56 -31.08
CA LEU A 321 15.57 -3.36 -30.39
C LEU A 321 14.50 -2.27 -30.41
N ILE A 322 14.19 -1.74 -29.23
CA ILE A 322 13.36 -0.56 -29.05
C ILE A 322 14.18 0.53 -28.38
N VAL A 323 14.29 1.67 -29.06
CA VAL A 323 14.99 2.86 -28.56
C VAL A 323 13.94 3.87 -28.08
N LEU A 324 13.93 4.17 -26.78
CA LEU A 324 13.03 5.17 -26.21
C LEU A 324 13.62 6.56 -26.41
N VAL A 325 12.80 7.54 -26.80
CA VAL A 325 13.25 8.91 -27.06
C VAL A 325 12.30 9.89 -26.38
N GLY A 326 12.84 10.93 -25.72
CA GLY A 326 12.04 11.98 -25.09
C GLY A 326 12.71 12.58 -23.86
N LEU A 327 12.22 13.74 -23.42
CA LEU A 327 12.78 14.45 -22.26
C LEU A 327 12.61 13.69 -20.94
N PRO A 328 13.40 13.97 -19.89
CA PRO A 328 13.11 13.49 -18.54
C PRO A 328 11.68 13.87 -18.12
N GLY A 329 10.96 12.96 -17.46
CA GLY A 329 9.55 13.18 -17.09
C GLY A 329 8.51 12.85 -18.19
N SER A 330 8.93 12.49 -19.41
CA SER A 330 8.01 12.13 -20.51
C SER A 330 7.30 10.78 -20.39
N GLY A 331 7.73 9.89 -19.47
CA GLY A 331 7.08 8.61 -19.20
C GLY A 331 7.82 7.35 -19.67
N LYS A 332 8.99 7.50 -20.32
CA LYS A 332 9.81 6.39 -20.85
C LYS A 332 10.04 5.25 -19.85
N SER A 333 10.53 5.57 -18.65
CA SER A 333 10.86 4.56 -17.64
C SER A 333 9.62 3.84 -17.09
N TRP A 334 8.48 4.53 -17.02
CA TRP A 334 7.22 3.88 -16.67
C TRP A 334 6.80 2.89 -17.76
N PHE A 335 6.95 3.27 -19.03
CA PHE A 335 6.65 2.40 -20.17
C PHE A 335 7.56 1.17 -20.22
N SER A 336 8.89 1.33 -20.07
CA SER A 336 9.83 0.22 -20.06
C SER A 336 9.58 -0.74 -18.89
N ASN A 337 9.36 -0.21 -17.68
CA ASN A 337 9.01 -1.02 -16.51
C ASN A 337 7.67 -1.74 -16.70
N SER A 338 6.71 -1.13 -17.39
CA SER A 338 5.42 -1.76 -17.71
C SER A 338 5.53 -2.94 -18.66
N LEU A 339 6.49 -2.91 -19.60
CA LEU A 339 6.79 -4.05 -20.47
C LEU A 339 7.49 -5.17 -19.72
N ILE A 340 8.47 -4.82 -18.88
CA ILE A 340 9.24 -5.78 -18.07
C ILE A 340 8.34 -6.48 -17.06
N ALA A 341 7.50 -5.74 -16.33
CA ALA A 341 6.59 -6.30 -15.33
C ALA A 341 5.61 -7.34 -15.92
N ARG A 342 5.26 -7.19 -17.21
CA ARG A 342 4.38 -8.12 -17.95
C ARG A 342 5.11 -9.34 -18.51
N ASN A 343 6.42 -9.25 -18.74
CA ASN A 343 7.21 -10.32 -19.33
C ASN A 343 8.68 -10.21 -18.91
N LEU A 344 8.97 -10.64 -17.67
CA LEU A 344 10.29 -10.49 -17.05
C LEU A 344 11.42 -11.09 -17.89
N ASP A 345 11.19 -12.26 -18.49
CA ASP A 345 12.20 -12.99 -19.28
C ASP A 345 12.29 -12.50 -20.74
N GLY A 346 11.35 -11.66 -21.19
CA GLY A 346 11.25 -11.23 -22.58
C GLY A 346 12.04 -9.97 -22.93
N TRP A 347 12.46 -9.22 -21.91
CA TRP A 347 13.05 -7.89 -22.08
C TRP A 347 14.36 -7.75 -21.33
N ARG A 348 15.39 -7.24 -22.01
CA ARG A 348 16.61 -6.70 -21.40
C ARG A 348 16.56 -5.18 -21.48
N ARG A 349 16.55 -4.51 -20.33
CA ARG A 349 16.56 -3.04 -20.25
C ARG A 349 17.97 -2.52 -20.05
N ILE A 350 18.38 -1.60 -20.91
CA ILE A 350 19.64 -0.88 -20.84
C ILE A 350 19.31 0.57 -20.47
N SER A 351 19.69 0.98 -19.26
CA SER A 351 19.41 2.32 -18.71
C SER A 351 20.68 2.94 -18.15
N GLN A 352 20.98 4.17 -18.58
CA GLN A 352 22.09 4.93 -18.01
C GLN A 352 21.78 5.42 -16.59
N ASP A 353 20.51 5.70 -16.29
CA ASP A 353 20.10 6.14 -14.96
C ASP A 353 20.29 5.03 -13.92
N ASP A 354 20.22 3.77 -14.35
CA ASP A 354 20.39 2.59 -13.49
C ASP A 354 21.88 2.24 -13.32
N SER A 355 22.66 2.29 -14.40
CA SER A 355 24.10 1.92 -14.39
C SER A 355 25.03 3.05 -13.98
N GLY A 356 24.57 4.30 -14.04
CA GLY A 356 25.39 5.50 -13.81
C GLY A 356 26.44 5.78 -14.90
N SER A 357 26.53 4.94 -15.95
CA SER A 357 27.62 4.99 -16.92
C SER A 357 27.15 4.84 -18.36
N ARG A 358 27.55 5.80 -19.19
CA ARG A 358 27.36 5.73 -20.65
C ARG A 358 28.15 4.58 -21.25
N SER A 359 29.41 4.39 -20.85
CA SER A 359 30.27 3.32 -21.38
C SER A 359 29.75 1.94 -21.04
N PHE A 360 29.08 1.78 -19.89
CA PHE A 360 28.36 0.55 -19.56
C PHE A 360 27.25 0.27 -20.58
N CYS A 361 26.43 1.28 -20.93
CA CYS A 361 25.38 1.13 -21.93
C CYS A 361 25.93 0.81 -23.32
N GLU A 362 27.05 1.43 -23.71
CA GLU A 362 27.74 1.18 -25.00
C GLU A 362 28.27 -0.25 -25.06
N ASN A 363 28.87 -0.73 -23.98
CA ASN A 363 29.30 -2.10 -23.87
C ASN A 363 28.09 -3.05 -23.92
N ASP A 364 27.06 -2.80 -23.13
CA ASP A 364 25.90 -3.70 -22.99
C ASP A 364 25.11 -3.84 -24.30
N ILE A 365 24.86 -2.75 -25.02
CA ILE A 365 24.13 -2.79 -26.29
C ILE A 365 24.94 -3.45 -27.42
N SER A 366 26.27 -3.46 -27.34
CA SER A 366 27.12 -4.13 -28.33
C SER A 366 27.05 -5.66 -28.24
N HIS A 367 26.63 -6.21 -27.09
CA HIS A 367 26.50 -7.65 -26.89
C HIS A 367 25.20 -8.17 -27.52
N THR A 368 25.31 -9.30 -28.22
CA THR A 368 24.14 -9.98 -28.78
C THR A 368 23.25 -10.51 -27.64
N PRO A 369 21.95 -10.20 -27.63
CA PRO A 369 21.03 -10.73 -26.62
C PRO A 369 20.95 -12.25 -26.66
N SER A 370 20.80 -12.89 -25.50
CA SER A 370 20.60 -14.34 -25.43
C SER A 370 19.18 -14.73 -25.85
N GLY A 371 19.07 -15.78 -26.65
CA GLY A 371 17.79 -16.40 -27.02
C GLY A 371 16.86 -15.46 -27.81
N ARG A 372 15.61 -15.32 -27.34
CA ARG A 372 14.56 -14.48 -27.97
C ARG A 372 14.32 -13.16 -27.25
N THR A 373 15.24 -12.77 -26.37
CA THR A 373 15.12 -11.55 -25.55
C THR A 373 15.19 -10.31 -26.43
N LYS A 374 14.25 -9.37 -26.24
CA LYS A 374 14.26 -8.07 -26.91
C LYS A 374 14.96 -7.04 -26.02
N VAL A 375 15.58 -6.03 -26.63
CA VAL A 375 16.32 -4.99 -25.92
C VAL A 375 15.52 -3.69 -25.88
N LEU A 376 15.43 -3.10 -24.69
CA LEU A 376 14.90 -1.75 -24.46
C LEU A 376 16.08 -0.82 -24.12
N LEU A 377 16.38 0.14 -24.99
CA LEU A 377 17.31 1.22 -24.67
C LEU A 377 16.53 2.39 -24.06
N ASP A 378 16.54 2.48 -22.73
CA ASP A 378 15.80 3.47 -21.95
C ASP A 378 16.72 4.64 -21.56
N ARG A 379 16.81 5.61 -22.47
CA ARG A 379 17.54 6.87 -22.29
C ARG A 379 16.75 8.02 -22.90
N CYS A 380 17.22 9.25 -22.73
CA CYS A 380 16.58 10.41 -23.36
C CYS A 380 16.80 10.45 -24.88
N ASN A 381 17.95 9.97 -25.36
CA ASN A 381 18.29 9.79 -26.79
C ASN A 381 17.96 11.03 -27.64
N THR A 382 18.38 12.21 -27.18
CA THR A 382 17.89 13.51 -27.63
C THR A 382 18.40 13.91 -29.01
N SER A 383 19.67 13.65 -29.34
CA SER A 383 20.24 14.02 -30.64
C SER A 383 20.22 12.89 -31.66
N SER A 384 20.23 13.23 -32.94
CA SER A 384 20.22 12.23 -34.03
C SER A 384 21.54 11.45 -34.10
N GLU A 385 22.66 12.13 -33.86
CA GLU A 385 24.00 11.53 -33.85
C GLU A 385 24.12 10.44 -32.79
N ASP A 386 23.55 10.67 -31.60
CA ASP A 386 23.58 9.69 -30.51
C ASP A 386 22.75 8.45 -30.87
N ARG A 387 21.56 8.65 -31.45
CA ARG A 387 20.69 7.54 -31.92
C ARG A 387 21.35 6.70 -33.00
N LYS A 388 22.01 7.33 -33.98
CA LYS A 388 22.78 6.62 -35.02
C LYS A 388 23.91 5.79 -34.41
N LEU A 389 24.63 6.32 -33.44
CA LEU A 389 25.69 5.58 -32.73
C LEU A 389 25.14 4.33 -32.02
N TRP A 390 23.99 4.43 -31.34
CA TRP A 390 23.36 3.26 -30.70
C TRP A 390 23.02 2.15 -31.71
N LEU A 391 22.48 2.54 -32.87
CA LEU A 391 22.16 1.61 -33.95
C LEU A 391 23.42 0.96 -34.54
N GLN A 392 24.51 1.72 -34.67
CA GLN A 392 25.80 1.20 -35.13
C GLN A 392 26.39 0.20 -34.14
N LEU A 393 26.37 0.50 -32.84
CA LEU A 393 26.86 -0.41 -31.79
C LEU A 393 26.06 -1.73 -31.75
N ALA A 394 24.75 -1.67 -31.99
CA ALA A 394 23.89 -2.84 -32.08
C ALA A 394 23.94 -3.56 -33.45
N GLY A 395 24.71 -3.04 -34.42
CA GLY A 395 24.63 -3.40 -35.84
C GLY A 395 24.79 -4.90 -36.15
N ASN A 396 25.52 -5.63 -35.31
CA ASN A 396 25.79 -7.05 -35.50
C ASN A 396 24.58 -7.97 -35.23
N TRP A 397 23.57 -7.49 -34.50
CA TRP A 397 22.44 -8.33 -34.07
C TRP A 397 21.07 -7.67 -34.26
N ILE A 398 21.03 -6.36 -34.47
CA ILE A 398 19.81 -5.57 -34.63
C ILE A 398 18.96 -6.03 -35.82
N LYS A 399 17.65 -6.11 -35.61
CA LYS A 399 16.64 -6.41 -36.63
C LYS A 399 15.46 -5.49 -36.43
N ASN A 400 15.07 -4.80 -37.50
CA ASN A 400 13.88 -3.94 -37.55
C ASN A 400 13.74 -3.01 -36.33
N PRO A 401 14.72 -2.14 -36.05
CA PRO A 401 14.71 -1.33 -34.83
C PRO A 401 13.56 -0.32 -34.82
N ILE A 402 12.95 -0.18 -33.65
CA ILE A 402 11.81 0.73 -33.42
C ILE A 402 12.27 1.89 -32.55
N CYS A 403 11.95 3.11 -32.96
CA CYS A 403 12.05 4.30 -32.13
C CYS A 403 10.68 4.59 -31.52
N VAL A 404 10.60 4.73 -30.19
CA VAL A 404 9.39 5.16 -29.48
C VAL A 404 9.62 6.55 -28.91
N TRP A 405 9.01 7.54 -29.55
CA TRP A 405 9.18 8.95 -29.21
C TRP A 405 8.04 9.43 -28.31
N PHE A 406 8.36 9.72 -27.04
CA PHE A 406 7.46 10.35 -26.08
C PHE A 406 7.48 11.86 -26.28
N HIS A 407 6.55 12.34 -27.10
CA HIS A 407 6.43 13.74 -27.49
C HIS A 407 5.47 14.48 -26.56
N TYR A 408 5.97 14.84 -25.38
CA TYR A 408 5.27 15.69 -24.41
C TYR A 408 5.95 17.05 -24.31
N SER A 409 5.18 18.09 -23.99
CA SER A 409 5.72 19.44 -23.78
C SER A 409 6.80 19.45 -22.69
N LYS A 410 7.76 20.36 -22.83
CA LYS A 410 8.83 20.59 -21.86
C LYS A 410 8.28 20.94 -20.49
N GLU A 411 7.23 21.76 -20.43
CA GLU A 411 6.58 22.23 -19.20
C GLU A 411 6.01 21.05 -18.42
N LEU A 412 5.26 20.18 -19.10
CA LEU A 412 4.71 18.96 -18.49
C LEU A 412 5.81 17.99 -18.05
N CYS A 413 6.81 17.76 -18.90
CA CYS A 413 7.97 16.93 -18.58
C CYS A 413 8.70 17.44 -17.34
N THR A 414 8.91 18.75 -17.25
CA THR A 414 9.52 19.41 -16.09
C THR A 414 8.66 19.23 -14.86
N SER A 415 7.36 19.50 -14.94
CA SER A 415 6.44 19.32 -13.81
C SER A 415 6.46 17.88 -13.28
N ARG A 416 6.37 16.88 -14.17
CA ARG A 416 6.43 15.45 -13.78
C ARG A 416 7.78 15.07 -13.18
N ALA A 417 8.89 15.57 -13.72
CA ALA A 417 10.22 15.29 -13.19
C ALA A 417 10.44 15.93 -11.81
N GLN A 418 9.90 17.13 -11.58
CA GLN A 418 9.94 17.78 -10.27
C GLN A 418 9.16 17.04 -9.19
N SER A 419 8.13 16.27 -9.56
CA SER A 419 7.33 15.51 -8.61
C SER A 419 7.90 14.12 -8.24
N ARG A 420 9.06 13.74 -8.77
CA ARG A 420 9.70 12.44 -8.48
C ARG A 420 10.58 12.54 -7.23
N PHE A 421 10.32 11.68 -6.24
CA PHE A 421 11.10 11.61 -4.99
C PHE A 421 12.30 10.66 -5.09
N ASP A 422 12.25 9.72 -6.02
CA ASP A 422 13.05 8.50 -6.09
C ASP A 422 14.07 8.48 -7.23
N HIS A 423 14.28 9.60 -7.93
CA HIS A 423 15.27 9.64 -9.00
C HIS A 423 16.69 9.59 -8.44
N PRO A 424 17.54 8.61 -8.82
CA PRO A 424 18.86 8.43 -8.23
C PRO A 424 19.80 9.63 -8.47
N THR A 425 19.66 10.31 -9.61
CA THR A 425 20.60 11.35 -10.07
C THR A 425 20.03 12.77 -10.21
N LEU A 426 18.70 12.96 -10.13
CA LEU A 426 18.03 14.24 -10.43
C LEU A 426 16.97 14.58 -9.36
N PRO A 427 17.38 15.06 -8.18
CA PRO A 427 16.45 15.46 -7.13
C PRO A 427 15.64 16.71 -7.53
N PRO A 428 14.39 16.86 -7.04
CA PRO A 428 13.56 18.04 -7.31
C PRO A 428 14.23 19.37 -6.95
N GLY A 429 14.19 20.32 -7.88
CA GLY A 429 14.77 21.65 -7.76
C GLY A 429 15.41 22.12 -9.07
N SER A 430 16.42 22.99 -8.95
CA SER A 430 17.10 23.61 -10.10
C SER A 430 17.80 22.60 -11.01
N ARG A 431 18.34 21.49 -10.45
CA ARG A 431 19.03 20.45 -11.23
C ARG A 431 18.13 19.84 -12.30
N VAL A 432 16.89 19.49 -11.97
CA VAL A 432 15.89 18.97 -12.93
C VAL A 432 15.63 20.00 -14.04
N ARG A 433 15.38 21.27 -13.69
CA ARG A 433 15.09 22.32 -14.69
C ARG A 433 16.26 22.51 -15.66
N ASN A 434 17.48 22.59 -15.11
CA ASN A 434 18.69 22.80 -15.90
C ASN A 434 18.96 21.60 -16.84
N ALA A 435 18.82 20.38 -16.35
CA ALA A 435 19.01 19.17 -17.15
C ALA A 435 18.00 19.09 -18.30
N ILE A 436 16.71 19.30 -18.02
CA ILE A 436 15.68 19.29 -19.06
C ILE A 436 15.91 20.42 -20.06
N GLN A 437 16.26 21.63 -19.61
CA GLN A 437 16.54 22.75 -20.51
C GLN A 437 17.74 22.48 -21.43
N GLN A 438 18.80 21.85 -20.93
CA GLN A 438 19.95 21.47 -21.74
C GLN A 438 19.58 20.39 -22.78
N MET A 439 18.86 19.35 -22.35
CA MET A 439 18.40 18.27 -23.22
C MET A 439 17.45 18.72 -24.31
N ASP A 440 16.53 19.63 -23.98
CA ASP A 440 15.57 20.25 -24.90
C ASP A 440 16.29 21.07 -25.99
N LYS A 441 17.33 21.83 -25.63
CA LYS A 441 18.13 22.61 -26.59
C LYS A 441 18.82 21.78 -27.66
N ILE A 442 19.25 20.56 -27.31
CA ILE A 442 19.96 19.65 -28.23
C ILE A 442 19.04 18.61 -28.86
N PHE A 443 17.72 18.71 -28.65
CA PHE A 443 16.78 17.69 -29.09
C PHE A 443 16.51 17.78 -30.59
N ASN A 444 16.75 16.69 -31.32
CA ASN A 444 16.38 16.55 -32.73
C ASN A 444 15.24 15.56 -32.87
N LYS A 445 14.18 15.95 -33.61
CA LYS A 445 13.05 15.08 -33.94
C LYS A 445 13.55 13.78 -34.59
N PRO A 446 13.10 12.59 -34.12
CA PRO A 446 13.44 11.32 -34.74
C PRO A 446 12.97 11.22 -36.19
N ASN A 447 13.76 10.60 -37.04
CA ASN A 447 13.44 10.35 -38.45
C ASN A 447 13.94 8.97 -38.93
N LEU A 448 13.34 8.46 -40.01
CA LEU A 448 13.64 7.12 -40.52
C LEU A 448 15.03 7.03 -41.17
N GLU A 449 15.59 8.15 -41.63
CA GLU A 449 16.94 8.21 -42.23
C GLU A 449 18.05 7.91 -41.21
N GLU A 450 17.72 7.87 -39.92
CA GLU A 450 18.62 7.44 -38.86
C GLU A 450 18.89 5.93 -38.86
N GLY A 451 18.07 5.14 -39.59
CA GLY A 451 18.18 3.67 -39.65
C GLY A 451 17.09 2.93 -38.87
N PHE A 452 16.08 3.64 -38.36
CA PHE A 452 14.91 3.00 -37.75
C PHE A 452 13.99 2.42 -38.81
N ARG A 453 13.44 1.22 -38.56
CA ARG A 453 12.39 0.64 -39.40
C ARG A 453 11.03 1.27 -39.15
N CYS A 454 10.80 1.71 -37.92
CA CYS A 454 9.55 2.28 -37.47
C CYS A 454 9.80 3.36 -36.41
N ILE A 455 9.01 4.43 -36.46
CA ILE A 455 8.91 5.45 -35.41
C ILE A 455 7.47 5.47 -34.90
N ILE A 456 7.31 5.33 -33.59
CA ILE A 456 6.03 5.40 -32.91
C ILE A 456 6.03 6.64 -32.04
N THR A 457 5.12 7.57 -32.30
CA THR A 457 5.00 8.80 -31.50
C THR A 457 3.89 8.65 -30.47
N ILE A 458 4.24 8.89 -29.20
CA ILE A 458 3.36 8.80 -28.04
C ILE A 458 3.13 10.21 -27.50
N ARG A 459 1.87 10.66 -27.50
CA ARG A 459 1.45 11.98 -26.98
C ARG A 459 0.41 11.92 -25.88
N SER A 460 -0.10 10.73 -25.57
CA SER A 460 -1.11 10.50 -24.54
C SER A 460 -0.78 9.24 -23.73
N PHE A 461 -1.35 9.12 -22.54
CA PHE A 461 -1.22 7.93 -21.71
C PHE A 461 -1.91 6.71 -22.37
N GLU A 462 -3.02 6.92 -23.07
CA GLU A 462 -3.73 5.87 -23.80
C GLU A 462 -2.88 5.29 -24.93
N ALA A 463 -2.19 6.13 -25.72
CA ALA A 463 -1.24 5.68 -26.74
C ALA A 463 -0.11 4.82 -26.15
N ALA A 464 0.40 5.18 -24.97
CA ALA A 464 1.41 4.39 -24.28
C ALA A 464 0.86 3.01 -23.86
N LEU A 465 -0.35 2.95 -23.32
CA LEU A 465 -1.03 1.70 -22.96
C LEU A 465 -1.32 0.83 -24.19
N GLU A 466 -1.78 1.43 -25.29
CA GLU A 466 -2.01 0.76 -26.56
C GLU A 466 -0.73 0.07 -27.05
N LEU A 467 0.40 0.79 -27.01
CA LEU A 467 1.68 0.23 -27.41
C LEU A 467 2.17 -0.86 -26.44
N ILE A 468 1.97 -0.70 -25.13
CA ILE A 468 2.28 -1.74 -24.14
C ILE A 468 1.49 -3.01 -24.46
N LYS A 469 0.18 -2.92 -24.72
CA LYS A 469 -0.66 -4.05 -25.10
C LYS A 469 -0.14 -4.74 -26.36
N ARG A 470 0.28 -3.97 -27.36
CA ARG A 470 0.77 -4.50 -28.65
C ARG A 470 2.13 -5.19 -28.54
N LEU A 471 3.00 -4.74 -27.63
CA LEU A 471 4.34 -5.28 -27.43
C LEU A 471 4.41 -6.37 -26.34
N SER A 472 3.39 -6.48 -25.49
CA SER A 472 3.31 -7.49 -24.44
C SER A 472 2.57 -8.74 -24.92
N PRO A 473 2.79 -9.91 -24.29
CA PRO A 473 1.91 -11.05 -24.44
C PRO A 473 0.46 -10.69 -24.09
N SER A 474 -0.51 -11.33 -24.74
CA SER A 474 -1.93 -11.19 -24.40
C SER A 474 -2.17 -11.63 -22.95
N VAL A 475 -2.84 -10.78 -22.16
CA VAL A 475 -3.30 -11.15 -20.83
C VAL A 475 -4.59 -11.94 -20.99
N GLU A 476 -4.47 -13.27 -20.98
CA GLU A 476 -5.62 -14.17 -21.13
C GLU A 476 -6.28 -14.49 -19.78
N ILE A 477 -7.51 -15.00 -19.86
CA ILE A 477 -8.22 -15.55 -18.69
C ILE A 477 -7.36 -16.68 -18.12
N TYR A 478 -6.95 -16.54 -16.85
CA TYR A 478 -6.30 -17.62 -16.14
C TYR A 478 -7.38 -18.48 -15.50
N LYS A 479 -7.68 -19.62 -16.11
CA LYS A 479 -8.63 -20.59 -15.54
C LYS A 479 -8.04 -21.13 -14.24
N PHE A 480 -8.81 -21.07 -13.16
CA PHE A 480 -8.37 -21.69 -11.90
C PHE A 480 -8.03 -23.17 -12.15
N PRO A 481 -6.79 -23.62 -11.85
CA PRO A 481 -6.36 -24.98 -12.20
C PRO A 481 -7.22 -26.02 -11.51
N ARG A 482 -7.50 -27.13 -12.20
CA ARG A 482 -8.22 -28.26 -11.58
C ARG A 482 -7.45 -28.75 -10.37
N THR A 483 -8.10 -28.76 -9.21
CA THR A 483 -7.53 -29.28 -7.98
C THR A 483 -7.64 -30.80 -7.98
N PRO A 484 -6.54 -31.56 -7.82
CA PRO A 484 -6.57 -33.01 -7.81
C PRO A 484 -7.17 -33.58 -6.51
N HIS A 485 -7.83 -34.73 -6.60
CA HIS A 485 -8.22 -35.50 -5.41
C HIS A 485 -6.98 -36.18 -4.81
N LEU A 486 -6.76 -35.96 -3.51
CA LEU A 486 -5.73 -36.67 -2.73
C LEU A 486 -6.21 -38.08 -2.34
N ILE A 487 -7.51 -38.18 -2.01
CA ILE A 487 -8.18 -39.42 -1.64
C ILE A 487 -9.49 -39.47 -2.43
N ASN A 488 -9.74 -40.57 -3.13
CA ASN A 488 -11.01 -40.81 -3.79
C ASN A 488 -11.97 -41.55 -2.84
N LEU A 489 -12.92 -40.82 -2.26
CA LEU A 489 -13.97 -41.40 -1.41
C LEU A 489 -15.22 -41.80 -2.20
N GLY A 490 -15.19 -41.75 -3.53
CA GLY A 490 -16.34 -42.02 -4.41
C GLY A 490 -16.94 -40.77 -5.05
N ALA A 491 -16.41 -39.58 -4.74
CA ALA A 491 -16.86 -38.29 -5.28
C ALA A 491 -16.12 -37.86 -6.57
N ALA A 492 -15.05 -38.56 -6.97
CA ALA A 492 -14.32 -38.24 -8.19
C ALA A 492 -15.04 -38.79 -9.44
N THR A 493 -15.16 -37.95 -10.47
CA THR A 493 -15.69 -38.32 -11.79
C THR A 493 -14.57 -38.81 -12.72
N SER A 494 -14.91 -39.35 -13.90
CA SER A 494 -13.91 -39.76 -14.91
C SER A 494 -13.00 -38.63 -15.40
N ASP A 495 -13.41 -37.37 -15.18
CA ASP A 495 -12.68 -36.16 -15.59
C ASP A 495 -11.74 -35.60 -14.50
N ASP A 496 -11.74 -36.18 -13.30
CA ASP A 496 -10.96 -35.71 -12.16
C ASP A 496 -9.53 -36.27 -12.14
N LEU A 497 -8.57 -35.41 -11.77
CA LEU A 497 -7.18 -35.82 -11.55
C LEU A 497 -7.06 -36.43 -10.16
N VAL A 498 -6.65 -37.70 -10.07
CA VAL A 498 -6.33 -38.36 -8.79
C VAL A 498 -4.81 -38.43 -8.67
N ILE A 499 -4.26 -37.89 -7.58
CA ILE A 499 -2.82 -37.99 -7.30
C ILE A 499 -2.68 -38.69 -5.95
N GLN A 500 -1.91 -39.78 -5.91
CA GLN A 500 -1.54 -40.40 -4.63
C GLN A 500 -0.75 -39.39 -3.79
N THR A 501 -1.11 -39.26 -2.52
CA THR A 501 -0.33 -38.54 -1.51
C THR A 501 1.12 -39.05 -1.61
N PRO A 502 2.10 -38.19 -1.89
CA PRO A 502 3.47 -38.67 -1.99
C PRO A 502 3.91 -39.16 -0.62
N ASN A 503 4.54 -40.33 -0.56
CA ASN A 503 5.42 -40.73 0.54
C ASN A 503 6.71 -39.88 0.55
N CYS A 504 6.63 -38.58 0.26
CA CYS A 504 7.77 -37.70 0.36
C CYS A 504 7.81 -37.13 1.77
N SER A 505 8.92 -37.38 2.45
CA SER A 505 9.50 -36.47 3.43
C SER A 505 9.65 -35.09 2.77
N LEU A 506 8.56 -34.34 2.69
CA LEU A 506 8.63 -32.92 2.38
C LEU A 506 9.51 -32.31 3.47
N GLN A 507 10.51 -31.54 3.05
CA GLN A 507 11.49 -30.90 3.93
C GLN A 507 10.78 -30.24 5.12
N ASP A 508 11.42 -30.22 6.29
CA ASP A 508 10.85 -29.73 7.57
C ASP A 508 10.28 -28.29 7.53
N TRP A 509 10.40 -27.59 6.40
CA TRP A 509 10.14 -26.16 6.24
C TRP A 509 8.89 -25.90 5.38
N VAL A 510 8.25 -26.95 4.85
CA VAL A 510 7.00 -26.84 4.08
C VAL A 510 5.80 -26.82 5.02
N LYS A 511 4.96 -25.79 4.93
CA LYS A 511 3.72 -25.71 5.71
C LYS A 511 2.54 -26.31 4.94
N VAL A 512 1.69 -27.05 5.65
CA VAL A 512 0.44 -27.62 5.14
C VAL A 512 -0.75 -26.87 5.71
N ILE A 513 -1.50 -26.21 4.83
CA ILE A 513 -2.67 -25.42 5.16
C ILE A 513 -3.92 -26.14 4.69
N ILE A 514 -4.83 -26.43 5.62
CA ILE A 514 -6.08 -27.14 5.35
C ILE A 514 -7.25 -26.22 5.65
N THR A 515 -8.09 -25.99 4.65
CA THR A 515 -9.27 -25.14 4.74
C THR A 515 -10.53 -25.89 4.39
N GLU A 516 -11.66 -25.39 4.90
CA GLU A 516 -12.96 -25.86 4.48
C GLU A 516 -13.12 -25.61 2.96
N LYS A 517 -13.53 -26.65 2.24
CA LYS A 517 -13.97 -26.51 0.86
C LYS A 517 -15.45 -26.15 0.86
N ILE A 518 -15.79 -25.08 0.14
CA ILE A 518 -17.15 -24.59 -0.01
C ILE A 518 -17.66 -24.79 -1.45
N ASP A 519 -18.97 -24.94 -1.57
CA ASP A 519 -19.67 -25.23 -2.82
C ASP A 519 -20.35 -23.97 -3.36
N GLY A 520 -19.74 -23.37 -4.38
CA GLY A 520 -20.26 -22.18 -5.04
C GLY A 520 -19.82 -22.08 -6.49
N ALA A 521 -20.01 -20.89 -7.08
CA ALA A 521 -19.59 -20.62 -8.44
C ALA A 521 -18.18 -20.01 -8.46
N ASN A 522 -17.21 -20.79 -8.94
CA ASN A 522 -15.81 -20.37 -9.02
C ASN A 522 -15.65 -19.02 -9.74
N MET A 523 -15.08 -18.06 -9.03
CA MET A 523 -14.99 -16.68 -9.46
C MET A 523 -13.58 -16.14 -9.28
N GLY A 524 -13.11 -15.40 -10.28
CA GLY A 524 -11.86 -14.64 -10.23
C GLY A 524 -12.12 -13.15 -10.41
N LEU A 525 -11.46 -12.33 -9.59
CA LEU A 525 -11.53 -10.87 -9.63
C LEU A 525 -10.14 -10.33 -9.94
N SER A 526 -10.02 -9.50 -10.97
CA SER A 526 -8.76 -8.82 -11.34
C SER A 526 -9.03 -7.42 -11.86
N LEU A 527 -7.99 -6.64 -12.13
CA LEU A 527 -8.12 -5.36 -12.83
C LEU A 527 -7.82 -5.51 -14.32
N SER A 528 -8.46 -4.70 -15.14
CA SER A 528 -8.03 -4.44 -16.52
C SER A 528 -6.83 -3.49 -16.53
N CYS A 529 -6.18 -3.31 -17.69
CA CYS A 529 -5.10 -2.33 -17.81
C CYS A 529 -5.57 -0.87 -17.58
N GLU A 530 -6.86 -0.58 -17.79
CA GLU A 530 -7.52 0.68 -17.44
C GLU A 530 -7.98 0.73 -15.98
N ARG A 531 -7.57 -0.25 -15.16
CA ARG A 531 -7.87 -0.37 -13.72
C ARG A 531 -9.35 -0.57 -13.40
N LYS A 532 -10.13 -1.10 -14.34
CA LYS A 532 -11.51 -1.50 -14.10
C LYS A 532 -11.54 -2.89 -13.50
N ILE A 533 -12.40 -3.13 -12.52
CA ILE A 533 -12.62 -4.48 -11.97
C ILE A 533 -13.28 -5.33 -13.04
N ILE A 534 -12.66 -6.47 -13.33
CA ILE A 534 -13.16 -7.50 -14.24
C ILE A 534 -13.41 -8.79 -13.46
N VAL A 535 -14.49 -9.48 -13.80
CA VAL A 535 -14.94 -10.69 -13.11
C VAL A 535 -14.97 -11.83 -14.10
N GLN A 536 -14.29 -12.93 -13.76
CA GLN A 536 -14.37 -14.19 -14.49
C GLN A 536 -15.17 -15.22 -13.70
N ASN A 537 -16.02 -15.98 -14.38
CA ASN A 537 -16.56 -17.23 -13.88
C ASN A 537 -15.91 -18.38 -14.65
N ARG A 538 -15.11 -19.20 -13.97
CA ARG A 538 -14.32 -20.30 -14.55
C ARG A 538 -13.44 -19.86 -15.74
N SER A 539 -13.98 -19.89 -16.96
CA SER A 539 -13.26 -19.66 -18.21
C SER A 539 -13.84 -18.55 -19.10
N HIS A 540 -14.76 -17.73 -18.58
CA HIS A 540 -15.33 -16.60 -19.31
C HIS A 540 -15.59 -15.41 -18.37
N TYR A 541 -15.62 -14.19 -18.92
CA TYR A 541 -15.98 -12.99 -18.18
C TYR A 541 -17.50 -12.89 -17.97
N VAL A 542 -17.92 -12.37 -16.83
CA VAL A 542 -19.34 -12.23 -16.45
C VAL A 542 -19.65 -10.84 -15.93
N ASN A 543 -20.92 -10.46 -16.03
CA ASN A 543 -21.50 -9.23 -15.51
C ASN A 543 -22.93 -9.49 -14.99
N THR A 544 -23.62 -8.44 -14.53
CA THR A 544 -24.97 -8.54 -13.97
C THR A 544 -26.04 -9.03 -14.96
N GLN A 545 -25.77 -8.95 -16.26
CA GLN A 545 -26.67 -9.39 -17.32
C GLN A 545 -26.38 -10.82 -17.80
N SER A 546 -25.25 -11.42 -17.36
CA SER A 546 -24.80 -12.70 -17.91
C SER A 546 -25.65 -13.89 -17.46
N HIS A 547 -26.12 -13.90 -16.21
CA HIS A 547 -26.97 -14.96 -15.65
C HIS A 547 -27.70 -14.47 -14.39
N GLU A 548 -28.82 -15.11 -14.03
CA GLU A 548 -29.61 -14.75 -12.84
C GLU A 548 -28.79 -14.75 -11.54
N GLN A 549 -27.86 -15.70 -11.41
CA GLN A 549 -26.96 -15.80 -10.26
C GLN A 549 -26.06 -14.57 -10.05
N PHE A 550 -25.82 -13.78 -11.11
CA PHE A 550 -24.95 -12.60 -11.06
C PHE A 550 -25.74 -11.29 -10.93
N LYS A 551 -27.07 -11.31 -10.79
CA LYS A 551 -27.89 -10.09 -10.65
C LYS A 551 -27.41 -9.18 -9.51
N LYS A 552 -26.94 -9.75 -8.40
CA LYS A 552 -26.43 -9.01 -7.23
C LYS A 552 -24.94 -8.67 -7.29
N LEU A 553 -24.22 -9.16 -8.30
CA LEU A 553 -22.77 -8.98 -8.43
C LEU A 553 -22.39 -7.50 -8.51
N GLY A 554 -23.13 -6.69 -9.28
CA GLY A 554 -22.83 -5.26 -9.42
C GLY A 554 -22.97 -4.49 -8.11
N HIS A 555 -23.98 -4.82 -7.29
CA HIS A 555 -24.14 -4.22 -5.97
C HIS A 555 -22.97 -4.59 -5.03
N TRP A 556 -22.60 -5.87 -5.02
CA TRP A 556 -21.48 -6.36 -4.21
C TRP A 556 -20.13 -5.75 -4.64
N ILE A 557 -19.87 -5.62 -5.95
CA ILE A 557 -18.65 -4.96 -6.44
C ILE A 557 -18.63 -3.50 -6.02
N ASN A 558 -19.75 -2.78 -6.15
CA ASN A 558 -19.82 -1.38 -5.78
C ASN A 558 -19.57 -1.17 -4.28
N SER A 559 -20.09 -2.06 -3.41
CA SER A 559 -19.83 -1.96 -1.95
C SER A 559 -18.38 -2.27 -1.57
N HIS A 560 -17.65 -3.03 -2.40
CA HIS A 560 -16.25 -3.43 -2.16
C HIS A 560 -15.25 -2.77 -3.11
N GLN A 561 -15.66 -1.80 -3.93
CA GLN A 561 -14.87 -1.30 -5.06
C GLN A 561 -13.52 -0.72 -4.62
N GLU A 562 -13.53 0.12 -3.59
CA GLU A 562 -12.31 0.75 -3.03
C GLU A 562 -11.35 -0.30 -2.45
N GLU A 563 -11.89 -1.28 -1.73
CA GLU A 563 -11.12 -2.37 -1.12
C GLU A 563 -10.50 -3.28 -2.18
N LEU A 564 -11.27 -3.70 -3.18
CA LEU A 564 -10.81 -4.50 -4.31
C LEU A 564 -9.76 -3.76 -5.14
N HIS A 565 -9.96 -2.48 -5.39
CA HIS A 565 -8.99 -1.69 -6.15
C HIS A 565 -7.67 -1.57 -5.36
N LYS A 566 -7.73 -1.32 -4.04
CA LYS A 566 -6.53 -1.31 -3.20
C LYS A 566 -5.86 -2.67 -3.16
N LEU A 567 -6.61 -3.75 -2.98
CA LEU A 567 -6.09 -5.12 -2.91
C LEU A 567 -5.43 -5.60 -4.21
N LEU A 568 -6.01 -5.28 -5.37
CA LEU A 568 -5.54 -5.77 -6.67
C LEU A 568 -4.51 -4.84 -7.34
N TYR A 569 -4.56 -3.53 -7.08
CA TYR A 569 -3.63 -2.53 -7.63
C TYR A 569 -2.34 -2.44 -6.80
N GLN A 570 -1.63 -3.57 -6.68
CA GLN A 570 -0.38 -3.67 -5.92
C GLN A 570 0.87 -3.41 -6.79
N ASP A 571 0.71 -3.43 -8.11
CA ASP A 571 1.78 -3.17 -9.08
C ASP A 571 1.35 -2.06 -10.04
N GLN A 572 1.99 -0.89 -9.92
CA GLN A 572 1.68 0.29 -10.75
C GLN A 572 2.06 0.12 -12.23
N TYR A 573 2.93 -0.84 -12.54
CA TYR A 573 3.40 -1.11 -13.89
C TYR A 573 2.58 -2.24 -14.54
N PHE A 574 2.03 -3.16 -13.76
CA PHE A 574 1.18 -4.25 -14.23
C PHE A 574 -0.15 -4.34 -13.44
N PRO A 575 -1.14 -3.48 -13.74
CA PRO A 575 -2.42 -3.47 -13.01
C PRO A 575 -3.14 -4.82 -13.03
N GLU A 576 -2.98 -5.59 -14.10
CA GLU A 576 -3.67 -6.88 -14.32
C GLU A 576 -2.97 -8.06 -13.61
N ARG A 577 -1.90 -7.80 -12.84
CA ARG A 577 -1.00 -8.82 -12.27
C ARG A 577 -1.70 -9.82 -11.36
N TYR A 578 -2.58 -9.35 -10.48
CA TYR A 578 -3.17 -10.17 -9.43
C TYR A 578 -4.60 -10.60 -9.78
N ILE A 579 -4.93 -11.84 -9.40
CA ILE A 579 -6.29 -12.39 -9.51
C ILE A 579 -6.69 -12.96 -8.15
N LEU A 580 -7.70 -12.38 -7.52
CA LEU A 580 -8.31 -12.93 -6.31
C LEU A 580 -9.32 -14.00 -6.71
N PHE A 581 -9.08 -15.23 -6.29
CA PHE A 581 -9.99 -16.36 -6.50
C PHE A 581 -10.84 -16.61 -5.27
N GLY A 582 -12.11 -16.89 -5.50
CA GLY A 582 -13.10 -17.19 -4.49
C GLY A 582 -14.29 -17.94 -5.07
N GLU A 583 -15.24 -18.25 -4.21
CA GLU A 583 -16.53 -18.81 -4.61
C GLU A 583 -17.61 -17.73 -4.48
N TRP A 584 -18.41 -17.59 -5.53
CA TRP A 584 -19.63 -16.78 -5.50
C TRP A 584 -20.79 -17.60 -4.96
N MET A 585 -21.32 -17.16 -3.83
CA MET A 585 -22.21 -17.94 -2.96
C MET A 585 -23.66 -17.47 -3.01
N TYR A 586 -24.06 -16.69 -4.03
CA TYR A 586 -25.42 -16.18 -4.12
C TYR A 586 -26.45 -17.29 -4.36
N ALA A 587 -26.19 -18.15 -5.35
CA ALA A 587 -27.06 -19.26 -5.69
C ALA A 587 -26.67 -20.52 -4.92
N THR A 588 -27.68 -21.27 -4.48
CA THR A 588 -27.50 -22.61 -3.94
C THR A 588 -27.14 -23.57 -5.06
N HIS A 589 -26.03 -24.28 -4.87
CA HIS A 589 -25.59 -25.34 -5.78
C HIS A 589 -26.09 -26.69 -5.26
N PHE A 590 -25.23 -27.44 -4.57
CA PHE A 590 -25.58 -28.68 -3.90
C PHE A 590 -25.86 -28.45 -2.41
N ILE A 591 -25.06 -27.60 -1.74
CA ILE A 591 -25.23 -27.25 -0.34
C ILE A 591 -26.01 -25.93 -0.22
N HIS A 592 -27.12 -25.95 0.53
CA HIS A 592 -27.83 -24.74 0.95
C HIS A 592 -27.15 -24.16 2.18
N TYR A 593 -26.43 -23.07 2.00
CA TYR A 593 -25.76 -22.38 3.10
C TYR A 593 -26.72 -21.40 3.76
N THR A 594 -26.69 -21.31 5.09
CA THR A 594 -27.60 -20.46 5.88
C THR A 594 -26.88 -19.32 6.61
N GLU A 595 -25.58 -19.44 6.84
CA GLU A 595 -24.79 -18.55 7.71
C GLU A 595 -23.55 -17.99 6.99
N LEU A 596 -23.67 -17.67 5.70
CA LEU A 596 -22.55 -17.10 4.95
C LEU A 596 -22.19 -15.70 5.48
N PRO A 597 -20.89 -15.38 5.69
CA PRO A 597 -20.46 -14.06 6.13
C PRO A 597 -20.55 -13.03 5.00
N ASP A 598 -20.41 -13.47 3.74
CA ASP A 598 -20.54 -12.63 2.56
C ASP A 598 -20.94 -13.46 1.32
N ARG A 599 -21.37 -12.79 0.25
CA ARG A 599 -21.73 -13.39 -1.04
C ARG A 599 -20.53 -13.86 -1.86
N PHE A 600 -19.33 -13.39 -1.55
CA PHE A 600 -18.09 -13.87 -2.12
C PHE A 600 -17.14 -14.28 -1.00
N ILE A 601 -16.59 -15.48 -1.09
CA ILE A 601 -15.63 -15.99 -0.12
C ILE A 601 -14.33 -16.30 -0.86
N ALA A 602 -13.29 -15.54 -0.56
CA ALA A 602 -11.97 -15.72 -1.14
C ALA A 602 -11.31 -17.02 -0.65
N PHE A 603 -10.47 -17.63 -1.48
CA PHE A 603 -9.67 -18.79 -1.07
C PHE A 603 -8.23 -18.80 -1.61
N ASP A 604 -7.93 -18.09 -2.70
CA ASP A 604 -6.57 -18.00 -3.25
C ASP A 604 -6.31 -16.66 -3.93
N MET A 605 -5.03 -16.33 -4.13
CA MET A 605 -4.60 -15.19 -4.94
C MET A 605 -3.49 -15.65 -5.87
N TYR A 606 -3.63 -15.36 -7.16
CA TYR A 606 -2.66 -15.71 -8.20
C TYR A 606 -1.86 -14.48 -8.64
N ASP A 607 -0.54 -14.64 -8.74
CA ASP A 607 0.37 -13.64 -9.29
C ASP A 607 0.81 -14.05 -10.71
N ARG A 608 0.39 -13.29 -11.73
CA ARG A 608 0.74 -13.55 -13.12
C ARG A 608 2.23 -13.35 -13.42
N SER A 609 2.92 -12.50 -12.65
CA SER A 609 4.33 -12.19 -12.87
C SER A 609 5.22 -13.37 -12.47
N THR A 610 4.99 -13.93 -11.29
CA THR A 610 5.72 -15.11 -10.80
C THR A 610 5.11 -16.44 -11.26
N LYS A 611 3.87 -16.41 -11.77
CA LYS A 611 3.07 -17.58 -12.15
C LYS A 611 2.81 -18.54 -10.98
N THR A 612 2.64 -17.99 -9.78
CA THR A 612 2.41 -18.76 -8.55
C THR A 612 1.18 -18.28 -7.80
N PHE A 613 0.69 -19.09 -6.88
CA PHE A 613 -0.31 -18.67 -5.90
C PHE A 613 0.39 -18.22 -4.62
N LEU A 614 -0.16 -17.20 -3.94
CA LEU A 614 0.36 -16.72 -2.66
C LEU A 614 0.04 -17.71 -1.53
N ALA A 615 0.99 -17.85 -0.61
CA ALA A 615 0.74 -18.50 0.68
C ALA A 615 -0.42 -17.84 1.43
N ARG A 616 -1.15 -18.61 2.23
CA ARG A 616 -2.33 -18.14 2.96
C ARG A 616 -2.01 -16.95 3.85
N GLN A 617 -0.88 -16.99 4.56
CA GLN A 617 -0.50 -15.91 5.47
C GLN A 617 -0.33 -14.57 4.73
N ASN A 618 0.25 -14.59 3.52
CA ASN A 618 0.43 -13.39 2.70
C ASN A 618 -0.94 -12.85 2.25
N LEU A 619 -1.86 -13.73 1.83
CA LEU A 619 -3.22 -13.33 1.47
C LEU A 619 -3.99 -12.75 2.67
N VAL A 620 -3.86 -13.35 3.85
CA VAL A 620 -4.48 -12.84 5.09
C VAL A 620 -3.98 -11.43 5.40
N THR A 621 -2.66 -11.21 5.35
CA THR A 621 -2.06 -9.89 5.57
C THR A 621 -2.59 -8.86 4.56
N LEU A 622 -2.68 -9.22 3.28
CA LEU A 622 -3.21 -8.34 2.24
C LEU A 622 -4.70 -8.01 2.44
N LEU A 623 -5.54 -9.00 2.77
CA LEU A 623 -6.96 -8.78 3.05
C LEU A 623 -7.15 -7.90 4.28
N GLN A 624 -6.47 -8.19 5.39
CA GLN A 624 -6.56 -7.36 6.60
C GLN A 624 -6.14 -5.91 6.35
N GLN A 625 -5.13 -5.71 5.50
CA GLN A 625 -4.62 -4.38 5.19
C GLN A 625 -5.50 -3.60 4.21
N TYR A 626 -6.01 -4.24 3.17
CA TYR A 626 -6.64 -3.55 2.03
C TYR A 626 -8.11 -3.87 1.82
N ALA A 627 -8.58 -5.04 2.25
CA ALA A 627 -9.96 -5.51 2.05
C ALA A 627 -10.51 -6.31 3.24
N PRO A 628 -10.59 -5.71 4.45
CA PRO A 628 -10.94 -6.43 5.68
C PRO A 628 -12.38 -6.94 5.71
N THR A 629 -13.24 -6.47 4.81
CA THR A 629 -14.63 -6.93 4.70
C THR A 629 -14.78 -8.20 3.85
N ILE A 630 -13.79 -8.50 3.00
CA ILE A 630 -13.80 -9.70 2.17
C ILE A 630 -13.43 -10.92 3.01
N SER A 631 -14.37 -11.84 3.14
CA SER A 631 -14.19 -13.07 3.93
C SER A 631 -13.31 -14.09 3.21
N LEU A 632 -12.47 -14.79 3.98
CA LEU A 632 -11.61 -15.88 3.51
C LEU A 632 -12.19 -17.22 3.98
N VAL A 633 -12.03 -18.28 3.18
CA VAL A 633 -12.44 -19.64 3.58
C VAL A 633 -11.87 -20.02 4.95
N PRO A 634 -12.66 -20.70 5.81
CA PRO A 634 -12.24 -21.09 7.14
C PRO A 634 -10.95 -21.92 7.14
N LEU A 635 -10.00 -21.52 7.98
CA LEU A 635 -8.87 -22.38 8.32
C LEU A 635 -9.39 -23.50 9.24
N MET A 636 -9.10 -24.74 8.88
CA MET A 636 -9.40 -25.92 9.70
C MET A 636 -8.14 -26.37 10.44
N LYS A 637 -6.99 -26.42 9.77
CA LYS A 637 -5.73 -26.84 10.37
C LYS A 637 -4.51 -26.24 9.65
N GLU A 638 -3.47 -25.95 10.40
CA GLU A 638 -2.12 -25.63 9.92
C GLU A 638 -1.15 -26.65 10.53
N CYS A 639 -0.29 -27.26 9.71
CA CYS A 639 0.59 -28.36 10.10
C CYS A 639 1.96 -28.20 9.44
N ASP A 640 3.03 -28.69 10.06
CA ASP A 640 4.36 -28.77 9.43
C ASP A 640 4.53 -30.04 8.57
N GLN A 641 3.61 -31.00 8.69
CA GLN A 641 3.56 -32.22 7.89
C GLN A 641 2.12 -32.52 7.46
N CYS A 642 1.96 -33.17 6.30
CA CYS A 642 0.62 -33.54 5.82
C CYS A 642 -0.01 -34.56 6.78
N PRO A 643 -1.26 -34.33 7.23
CA PRO A 643 -1.99 -35.33 8.00
C PRO A 643 -2.13 -36.65 7.24
N PRO A 644 -2.16 -37.80 7.94
CA PRO A 644 -2.42 -39.09 7.32
C PRO A 644 -3.85 -39.14 6.74
N ASP A 645 -4.07 -40.03 5.78
CA ASP A 645 -5.35 -40.17 5.07
C ASP A 645 -6.56 -40.33 6.00
N ILE A 646 -6.39 -41.01 7.15
CA ILE A 646 -7.46 -41.21 8.13
C ILE A 646 -7.91 -39.87 8.74
N GLU A 647 -6.96 -38.99 9.05
CA GLU A 647 -7.27 -37.69 9.61
C GLU A 647 -7.95 -36.79 8.57
N LEU A 648 -7.49 -36.82 7.31
CA LEU A 648 -8.15 -36.09 6.22
C LEU A 648 -9.59 -36.57 5.98
N LYS A 649 -9.86 -37.87 6.14
CA LYS A 649 -11.23 -38.43 6.08
C LYS A 649 -12.10 -37.94 7.23
N ASP A 650 -11.56 -37.89 8.44
CA ASP A 650 -12.27 -37.41 9.63
C ASP A 650 -12.57 -35.91 9.54
N MET A 651 -11.65 -35.10 9.00
CA MET A 651 -11.86 -33.66 8.79
C MET A 651 -13.06 -33.39 7.86
N VAL A 652 -13.30 -34.24 6.87
CA VAL A 652 -14.44 -34.13 5.96
C VAL A 652 -15.78 -34.46 6.65
N GLN A 653 -15.76 -35.10 7.82
CA GLN A 653 -16.95 -35.35 8.63
C GLN A 653 -17.28 -34.22 9.62
N GLN A 654 -16.40 -33.22 9.76
CA GLN A 654 -16.60 -32.10 10.69
C GLN A 654 -17.75 -31.19 10.24
N PRO A 655 -18.40 -30.50 11.20
CA PRO A 655 -19.42 -29.51 10.88
C PRO A 655 -18.84 -28.33 10.10
N SER A 656 -19.61 -27.81 9.13
CA SER A 656 -19.30 -26.59 8.40
C SER A 656 -19.47 -25.37 9.29
N LYS A 657 -18.73 -24.29 9.00
CA LYS A 657 -18.94 -22.99 9.66
C LYS A 657 -20.09 -22.17 9.06
N PHE A 658 -20.68 -22.60 7.95
CA PHE A 658 -21.60 -21.79 7.17
C PHE A 658 -23.03 -22.36 7.09
N TYR A 659 -23.27 -23.54 7.66
CA TYR A 659 -24.60 -24.15 7.77
C TYR A 659 -24.61 -25.33 8.75
N GLU A 660 -25.81 -25.77 9.15
CA GLU A 660 -26.02 -26.97 9.95
C GLU A 660 -25.83 -28.25 9.12
N GLY A 661 -24.56 -28.66 8.94
CA GLY A 661 -24.22 -29.90 8.27
C GLY A 661 -22.72 -30.11 8.19
N ARG A 662 -22.29 -31.19 7.53
CA ARG A 662 -20.86 -31.51 7.35
C ARG A 662 -20.23 -30.63 6.28
N VAL A 663 -18.94 -30.36 6.35
CA VAL A 663 -18.22 -29.71 5.25
C VAL A 663 -18.41 -30.46 3.92
N GLU A 664 -18.33 -29.77 2.79
CA GLU A 664 -18.31 -30.41 1.46
C GLU A 664 -17.07 -31.31 1.34
N GLY A 665 -15.96 -30.80 1.84
CA GLY A 665 -14.65 -31.39 1.77
C GLY A 665 -13.61 -30.47 2.39
N VAL A 666 -12.36 -30.86 2.22
CA VAL A 666 -11.21 -30.05 2.61
C VAL A 666 -10.35 -29.73 1.39
N TYR A 667 -9.79 -28.53 1.40
CA TYR A 667 -8.79 -28.08 0.43
C TYR A 667 -7.44 -27.97 1.13
N VAL A 668 -6.43 -28.59 0.55
CA VAL A 668 -5.09 -28.73 1.14
C VAL A 668 -4.07 -28.02 0.27
N LYS A 669 -3.31 -27.11 0.86
CA LYS A 669 -2.19 -26.41 0.22
C LYS A 669 -0.88 -26.75 0.92
N TRP A 670 0.17 -26.96 0.13
CA TRP A 670 1.55 -26.98 0.61
C TRP A 670 2.20 -25.68 0.22
N GLU A 671 2.80 -25.01 1.20
CA GLU A 671 3.34 -23.66 1.09
C GLU A 671 4.81 -23.65 1.50
N LEU A 672 5.65 -22.97 0.71
CA LEU A 672 7.08 -22.80 0.94
C LEU A 672 7.47 -21.40 0.48
N ASP A 673 8.28 -20.68 1.26
CA ASP A 673 8.79 -19.34 0.92
C ASP A 673 7.71 -18.35 0.44
N GLY A 674 6.53 -18.38 1.06
CA GLY A 674 5.44 -17.46 0.77
C GLY A 674 4.63 -17.78 -0.50
N ILE A 675 4.88 -18.91 -1.15
CA ILE A 675 4.13 -19.39 -2.33
C ILE A 675 3.51 -20.77 -2.10
N VAL A 676 2.46 -21.09 -2.85
CA VAL A 676 1.85 -22.43 -2.88
C VAL A 676 2.58 -23.29 -3.90
N ILE A 677 3.18 -24.40 -3.45
CA ILE A 677 3.91 -25.35 -4.30
C ILE A 677 3.03 -26.51 -4.77
N ARG A 678 2.00 -26.88 -4.00
CA ARG A 678 1.09 -27.98 -4.32
C ARG A 678 -0.29 -27.75 -3.73
N ARG A 679 -1.31 -28.31 -4.38
CA ARG A 679 -2.71 -28.24 -3.97
C ARG A 679 -3.38 -29.61 -4.12
N GLY A 680 -4.37 -29.87 -3.30
CA GLY A 680 -5.21 -31.06 -3.36
C GLY A 680 -6.55 -30.84 -2.67
N LYS A 681 -7.49 -31.75 -2.92
CA LYS A 681 -8.79 -31.76 -2.23
C LYS A 681 -9.16 -33.17 -1.77
N VAL A 682 -9.96 -33.25 -0.73
CA VAL A 682 -10.70 -34.45 -0.33
C VAL A 682 -12.16 -34.04 -0.20
N VAL A 683 -13.06 -34.76 -0.85
CA VAL A 683 -14.49 -34.44 -0.91
C VAL A 683 -15.26 -35.64 -0.38
N ARG A 684 -16.33 -35.41 0.39
CA ARG A 684 -17.11 -36.48 1.00
C ARG A 684 -17.78 -37.37 -0.05
N SER A 685 -17.93 -38.65 0.26
CA SER A 685 -18.43 -39.68 -0.66
C SER A 685 -19.87 -39.46 -1.16
N ASP A 686 -20.72 -38.86 -0.32
CA ASP A 686 -22.13 -38.54 -0.61
C ASP A 686 -22.32 -37.24 -1.39
N PHE A 687 -21.23 -36.52 -1.70
CA PHE A 687 -21.26 -35.34 -2.55
C PHE A 687 -21.02 -35.72 -4.01
N ILE A 688 -22.05 -35.58 -4.85
CA ILE A 688 -21.95 -35.86 -6.28
C ILE A 688 -21.71 -34.54 -7.03
N ALA A 689 -20.52 -34.37 -7.58
CA ALA A 689 -20.22 -33.26 -8.49
C ALA A 689 -20.84 -33.54 -9.87
N GLY A 690 -21.90 -32.82 -10.26
CA GLY A 690 -22.61 -33.08 -11.52
C GLY A 690 -23.30 -31.87 -12.15
N ASN A 691 -22.85 -31.50 -13.35
CA ASN A 691 -23.17 -30.28 -14.10
C ASN A 691 -24.60 -30.16 -14.67
N GLU A 692 -25.47 -31.17 -14.59
CA GLU A 692 -26.77 -31.13 -15.30
C GLU A 692 -27.97 -30.74 -14.43
N HIS A 693 -27.87 -30.81 -13.11
CA HIS A 693 -29.06 -30.79 -12.25
C HIS A 693 -29.45 -29.42 -11.66
N TRP A 694 -28.52 -28.47 -11.51
CA TRP A 694 -28.82 -27.18 -10.88
C TRP A 694 -29.12 -26.06 -11.88
N ALA A 695 -28.45 -26.04 -13.05
CA ALA A 695 -28.69 -25.03 -14.09
C ALA A 695 -30.11 -25.08 -14.70
N LYS A 696 -30.83 -26.20 -14.51
CA LYS A 696 -32.23 -26.40 -14.93
C LYS A 696 -33.25 -26.20 -13.79
N LYS A 697 -32.80 -26.05 -12.54
CA LYS A 697 -33.68 -25.79 -11.37
C LYS A 697 -33.90 -24.29 -11.21
N LYS A 698 -35.04 -23.92 -10.62
CA LYS A 698 -35.31 -22.53 -10.21
C LYS A 698 -34.24 -22.10 -9.21
N LEU A 699 -33.63 -20.93 -9.42
CA LEU A 699 -32.55 -20.42 -8.58
C LEU A 699 -33.02 -20.25 -7.13
N GLU A 700 -32.37 -20.98 -6.23
CA GLU A 700 -32.50 -20.83 -4.78
C GLU A 700 -31.33 -20.00 -4.27
N VAL A 701 -31.57 -19.13 -3.28
CA VAL A 701 -30.59 -18.17 -2.77
C VAL A 701 -30.10 -18.64 -1.41
N ASN A 702 -28.78 -18.68 -1.21
CA ASN A 702 -28.21 -19.01 0.10
C ASN A 702 -28.54 -17.92 1.15
N GLY A 703 -28.64 -18.32 2.41
CA GLY A 703 -28.75 -17.44 3.57
C GLY A 703 -27.43 -16.72 3.88
N MET A 704 -27.55 -15.62 4.61
CA MET A 704 -26.41 -14.84 5.13
C MET A 704 -26.51 -14.86 6.65
N ALA A 705 -25.36 -14.84 7.33
CA ALA A 705 -25.33 -14.65 8.78
C ALA A 705 -26.01 -13.32 9.15
N ILE A 706 -26.83 -13.35 10.20
CA ILE A 706 -27.40 -12.15 10.79
C ILE A 706 -26.27 -11.49 11.60
N PRO A 707 -26.00 -10.18 11.43
CA PRO A 707 -25.02 -9.50 12.27
C PRO A 707 -25.43 -9.63 13.74
N ASP A 708 -24.53 -10.08 14.61
CA ASP A 708 -24.75 -10.01 16.06
C ASP A 708 -24.91 -8.52 16.45
N ASP A 709 -26.10 -8.16 16.96
CA ASP A 709 -26.49 -6.80 17.40
C ASP A 709 -25.63 -6.26 18.56
#